data_AF-A0A0L0FV47-F1
#
_entry.id   AF-A0A0L0FV47-F1
#
_cell.length_a   1.000
_cell.length_b   1.000
_cell.length_c   1.000
_cell.angle_alpha   90.00
_cell.angle_beta   90.00
_cell.angle_gamma   90.00
#
_symmetry.space_group_name_H-M   'P 1'
#
loop_
_entity.id
_entity.type
_entity.pdbx_description
1 polymer ?
#
loop_
_entity_poly.entity_id
_entity_poly.type
_entity_poly.pdbx_seq_one_letter_code
_entity_poly.pdbx_strand_id
1 'polypeptide(L)'
;MPPIPHNLQNREPVQVETGPGAKSPPNGTGVHRRSSIRSTSTSLSRNSSSNFISRTYSRGSSSSLNKIALDAQVRYASVNGHTAASYVAYAVSDINFVYPSAPSAYLGSDVDEWHASDVKNAYGHTGKHSKLQVKAGAGLVLHGALSVGELGTVYAASDAIKFMLPTIHYLANSQLSSVMHFDTKSLGDDLTVNVNHTQIMLARNTGAVILSSHSVQETHDIALIAHILTLRGKVPVMHMIDGSNTARETSRARLLQYGEINSLMNKYGDLERHREQSNSARHQPVTGSTHNSSETTAQIAEDVMREVSDALGVRYAPFEYVGARDAEVVVVVMGYPAQVFSETSRLLCSVGRPVGVLKIRMYRPWSARHFVSALPVSAKRLVVMDFTSPQASVHVPGALFLDVLATVESQIYGTKKPQVLQGKASVATFTPAMAKAVFDFAAHQTRTSFTIGHEGASAYELEIEGDVSAVPENVSQVLVWQKESDNLLEPMNNLLSTLCDGSDTFVQSNTFYDAYKHGGVSTSHIRLGPSPINAPYPIGEANLAIVSSSSLLEAYDVVASLRTGGVLLINASVESVDEKSDELPTLFKQEVLNKEISVYTIDFEKIVRESGLEHEHEATAMAVALITSIVRLAGLASFEATLVDLRTCLDEKAIDSEVFERQIQILEQVIESGLVLQKIPESWGEVPLPLEIKEGEDVPEVLALPTAVAGNLLPSTGYKYEEPKTHVHSKSHHAAWMGMFSEAYQTREALRPSEHTSYVVTCTENRRLTPDDYERNVFHMEMDITGTGLVYNIGDALGVWGSNGDDEVNDFLQFYGLNGDDVVGAARAPSGHHADEAIANANVEYRTITHWLQQVTDLFGRPGKGFYEALAEYAEDPDEKAELLRLIGDTGKPDFKKRVEETVTYADVLREFPSAHPSVEDLIKLIAPIKPRHYSIASSQRMHANSVHLLVVVHDWQTPAGRHRIGQCTRYLVGVRPGTKMTVCVKPSVMILPPRQTQACIMSGLGTGMAPFRAFIQERACAKLAGEEVGPMILYFGSRSRGQEYLYGEELEAYHADGLLSGLRLAFSRDQPHKIYIQHKMMEDKEYLNEYLNNSDGHFYLCGPTWPAGDVRDAIVGSFVEAGGLSEAAATMTLQKLKDDERYILEVY
;
A
#
# COMPACT_ATOMS: atom_id res chain seq x y z
N MET A 1 -46.68 -43.95 -7.05
CA MET A 1 -48.05 -44.38 -6.67
C MET A 1 -48.73 -43.19 -5.99
N PRO A 2 -50.00 -42.89 -6.27
CA PRO A 2 -50.62 -42.44 -7.56
C PRO A 2 -51.51 -41.18 -7.29
N PRO A 3 -52.51 -40.75 -8.11
CA PRO A 3 -52.90 -40.93 -9.54
C PRO A 3 -53.08 -39.56 -10.31
N ILE A 4 -53.03 -39.36 -11.66
CA ILE A 4 -53.80 -39.88 -12.85
C ILE A 4 -55.26 -39.31 -12.92
N PRO A 5 -56.00 -39.09 -14.06
CA PRO A 5 -55.76 -39.21 -15.54
C PRO A 5 -56.38 -38.09 -16.49
N HIS A 6 -56.17 -38.28 -17.81
CA HIS A 6 -57.10 -38.16 -18.99
C HIS A 6 -56.73 -37.12 -20.08
N ASN A 7 -56.88 -37.36 -21.39
CA ASN A 7 -57.00 -38.55 -22.24
C ASN A 7 -56.69 -38.14 -23.70
N LEU A 8 -56.51 -39.16 -24.56
CA LEU A 8 -56.03 -39.14 -25.95
C LEU A 8 -57.10 -38.88 -27.04
N GLN A 9 -56.61 -38.53 -28.24
CA GLN A 9 -57.01 -39.00 -29.59
C GLN A 9 -58.31 -38.48 -30.26
N ASN A 10 -58.25 -37.98 -31.52
CA ASN A 10 -58.17 -38.75 -32.78
C ASN A 10 -58.71 -38.02 -34.04
N ARG A 11 -58.19 -38.43 -35.23
CA ARG A 11 -58.74 -38.41 -36.62
C ARG A 11 -58.37 -37.27 -37.62
N GLU A 12 -57.32 -37.50 -38.42
CA GLU A 12 -57.27 -37.91 -39.86
C GLU A 12 -58.25 -37.33 -40.95
N PRO A 13 -57.97 -37.43 -42.28
CA PRO A 13 -57.14 -36.53 -43.13
C PRO A 13 -57.83 -36.18 -44.51
N VAL A 14 -57.03 -35.92 -45.58
CA VAL A 14 -57.30 -35.92 -47.08
C VAL A 14 -56.95 -34.55 -47.73
N GLN A 15 -55.80 -34.39 -48.41
CA GLN A 15 -55.49 -34.56 -49.88
C GLN A 15 -56.13 -33.46 -50.78
N VAL A 16 -55.55 -32.87 -51.86
CA VAL A 16 -54.53 -33.30 -52.84
C VAL A 16 -54.20 -32.16 -53.85
N GLU A 17 -52.98 -32.19 -54.43
CA GLU A 17 -52.51 -31.73 -55.79
C GLU A 17 -52.51 -30.23 -56.21
N THR A 18 -51.65 -29.66 -57.08
CA THR A 18 -50.59 -30.02 -58.09
C THR A 18 -49.79 -28.72 -58.38
N GLY A 19 -48.43 -28.63 -58.47
CA GLY A 19 -47.51 -28.91 -59.62
C GLY A 19 -47.60 -27.91 -60.81
N PRO A 20 -46.58 -27.67 -61.69
CA PRO A 20 -45.10 -27.82 -61.64
C PRO A 20 -44.30 -26.64 -62.32
N GLY A 21 -42.94 -26.66 -62.38
CA GLY A 21 -42.19 -25.81 -63.35
C GLY A 21 -40.68 -25.52 -63.15
N ALA A 22 -39.84 -26.40 -63.70
CA ALA A 22 -38.40 -26.40 -64.06
C ALA A 22 -37.45 -25.15 -64.08
N LYS A 23 -36.22 -25.41 -63.58
CA LYS A 23 -34.83 -25.12 -64.06
C LYS A 23 -34.20 -23.70 -64.01
N SER A 24 -33.17 -23.63 -63.14
CA SER A 24 -31.92 -22.82 -63.01
C SER A 24 -31.20 -22.29 -64.29
N PRO A 25 -30.12 -21.46 -64.17
CA PRO A 25 -29.74 -20.34 -63.26
C PRO A 25 -29.25 -19.09 -64.12
N PRO A 26 -28.49 -18.04 -63.66
CA PRO A 26 -27.71 -17.88 -62.42
C PRO A 26 -27.64 -16.50 -61.72
N ASN A 27 -27.10 -16.57 -60.49
CA ASN A 27 -26.30 -15.64 -59.67
C ASN A 27 -26.56 -14.12 -59.69
N GLY A 28 -26.76 -13.59 -58.47
CA GLY A 28 -26.60 -12.19 -58.11
C GLY A 28 -26.93 -11.96 -56.63
N THR A 29 -25.89 -11.67 -55.85
CA THR A 29 -25.82 -11.53 -54.39
C THR A 29 -26.57 -10.32 -53.81
N GLY A 30 -27.04 -10.43 -52.56
CA GLY A 30 -27.07 -9.28 -51.65
C GLY A 30 -28.16 -9.24 -50.56
N VAL A 31 -27.71 -9.42 -49.31
CA VAL A 31 -27.97 -8.52 -48.16
C VAL A 31 -29.32 -8.56 -47.37
N HIS A 32 -29.13 -8.68 -46.05
CA HIS A 32 -29.89 -8.19 -44.88
C HIS A 32 -31.16 -8.87 -44.31
N ARG A 33 -30.98 -9.18 -43.00
CA ARG A 33 -31.82 -8.89 -41.82
C ARG A 33 -32.94 -9.87 -41.39
N ARG A 34 -32.83 -10.15 -40.08
CA ARG A 34 -33.86 -10.28 -39.02
C ARG A 34 -34.51 -11.65 -38.77
N SER A 35 -34.27 -12.06 -37.52
CA SER A 35 -35.23 -12.41 -36.46
C SER A 35 -35.77 -13.83 -36.34
N SER A 36 -35.61 -14.34 -35.11
CA SER A 36 -36.61 -15.07 -34.29
C SER A 36 -36.83 -16.55 -34.62
N ILE A 37 -37.23 -17.47 -33.74
CA ILE A 37 -37.47 -17.62 -32.29
C ILE A 37 -37.89 -19.10 -32.14
N ARG A 38 -37.49 -19.80 -31.05
CA ARG A 38 -38.08 -21.05 -30.47
C ARG A 38 -38.09 -22.33 -31.34
N SER A 39 -38.06 -23.56 -30.84
CA SER A 39 -38.07 -24.16 -29.49
C SER A 39 -37.87 -25.69 -29.61
N THR A 40 -37.27 -26.31 -28.57
CA THR A 40 -37.60 -27.63 -27.97
C THR A 40 -37.57 -28.93 -28.80
N SER A 41 -36.75 -29.92 -28.41
CA SER A 41 -37.12 -30.99 -27.44
C SER A 41 -36.21 -32.25 -27.48
N THR A 42 -35.84 -32.71 -26.28
CA THR A 42 -35.67 -34.11 -25.78
C THR A 42 -34.78 -35.15 -26.46
N SER A 43 -33.66 -35.42 -25.77
CA SER A 43 -33.13 -36.72 -25.26
C SER A 43 -33.48 -38.05 -25.94
N LEU A 44 -32.42 -38.80 -26.33
CA LEU A 44 -32.15 -40.15 -25.79
C LEU A 44 -30.70 -40.58 -26.08
N SER A 45 -30.14 -41.24 -25.08
CA SER A 45 -28.75 -41.67 -24.86
C SER A 45 -28.16 -42.63 -25.89
N ARG A 46 -26.85 -42.51 -26.13
CA ARG A 46 -25.85 -43.58 -25.85
C ARG A 46 -24.41 -43.05 -25.93
N ASN A 47 -23.63 -43.43 -24.93
CA ASN A 47 -22.21 -43.17 -24.73
C ASN A 47 -21.32 -43.56 -25.92
N SER A 48 -20.33 -42.72 -26.22
CA SER A 48 -18.92 -43.14 -26.37
C SER A 48 -17.99 -41.91 -26.47
N SER A 49 -17.31 -41.63 -25.36
CA SER A 49 -15.91 -41.22 -25.20
C SER A 49 -15.16 -40.58 -26.38
N SER A 50 -14.72 -39.33 -26.22
CA SER A 50 -13.31 -38.92 -26.37
C SER A 50 -13.09 -37.52 -25.77
N ASN A 51 -12.44 -37.50 -24.61
CA ASN A 51 -11.97 -36.31 -23.90
C ASN A 51 -10.74 -35.72 -24.60
N PHE A 52 -10.75 -34.42 -24.89
CA PHE A 52 -9.57 -33.57 -24.95
C PHE A 52 -9.97 -32.18 -24.44
N ILE A 53 -9.88 -31.98 -23.13
CA ILE A 53 -9.89 -30.66 -22.49
C ILE A 53 -8.45 -30.35 -22.14
N SER A 54 -7.96 -29.23 -22.68
CA SER A 54 -6.67 -28.65 -22.37
C SER A 54 -6.67 -28.23 -20.89
N ARG A 55 -5.79 -28.87 -20.11
CA ARG A 55 -5.40 -28.48 -18.76
C ARG A 55 -4.25 -27.49 -18.90
N THR A 56 -4.52 -26.21 -18.80
CA THR A 56 -3.51 -25.22 -18.41
C THR A 56 -3.52 -25.12 -16.90
N TYR A 57 -2.44 -25.61 -16.30
CA TYR A 57 -2.15 -25.56 -14.87
C TYR A 57 -2.20 -24.11 -14.37
N SER A 58 -3.19 -23.79 -13.53
CA SER A 58 -3.16 -22.62 -12.66
C SER A 58 -2.14 -22.88 -11.56
N ARG A 59 -1.20 -21.93 -11.38
CA ARG A 59 -0.17 -21.92 -10.34
C ARG A 59 -0.77 -22.31 -8.98
N GLY A 60 -0.16 -23.30 -8.34
CA GLY A 60 -0.60 -23.85 -7.06
C GLY A 60 -0.48 -22.83 -5.93
N SER A 61 -1.63 -22.39 -5.42
CA SER A 61 -1.81 -21.97 -4.03
C SER A 61 -2.73 -23.01 -3.39
N SER A 62 -2.15 -24.11 -2.89
CA SER A 62 -2.90 -25.05 -2.06
C SER A 62 -3.01 -24.48 -0.64
N SER A 63 -3.84 -23.45 -0.50
CA SER A 63 -4.37 -22.99 0.78
C SER A 63 -5.13 -24.16 1.43
N SER A 64 -4.87 -24.40 2.71
CA SER A 64 -5.62 -25.34 3.56
C SER A 64 -7.13 -25.05 3.62
N LEU A 65 -7.58 -23.90 3.11
CA LEU A 65 -8.99 -23.52 3.00
C LEU A 65 -9.77 -24.28 1.90
N ASN A 66 -9.08 -24.87 0.91
CA ASN A 66 -9.72 -25.81 -0.04
C ASN A 66 -10.23 -27.10 0.65
N LYS A 67 -9.96 -27.30 1.95
CA LYS A 67 -10.39 -28.45 2.74
C LYS A 67 -11.28 -28.13 3.95
N ILE A 68 -11.72 -26.88 4.18
CA ILE A 68 -12.96 -26.74 4.95
C ILE A 68 -14.06 -27.22 4.01
N ALA A 69 -14.38 -28.51 4.07
CA ALA A 69 -15.55 -29.08 3.44
C ALA A 69 -16.76 -28.44 4.10
N LEU A 70 -17.11 -27.23 3.65
CA LEU A 70 -18.18 -26.38 4.15
C LEU A 70 -19.55 -27.10 4.13
N ASP A 71 -19.63 -28.24 3.42
CA ASP A 71 -20.81 -29.10 3.32
C ASP A 71 -20.79 -30.40 4.14
N ALA A 72 -19.70 -30.83 4.79
CA ALA A 72 -19.75 -32.10 5.56
C ALA A 72 -18.59 -32.31 6.56
N GLN A 73 -18.94 -32.48 7.85
CA GLN A 73 -18.22 -33.23 8.90
C GLN A 73 -17.26 -32.52 9.88
N VAL A 74 -16.69 -31.34 9.61
CA VAL A 74 -15.69 -30.77 10.54
C VAL A 74 -16.35 -29.99 11.68
N ARG A 75 -16.30 -30.52 12.91
CA ARG A 75 -16.82 -29.87 14.15
C ARG A 75 -15.78 -29.01 14.87
N TYR A 76 -14.50 -29.26 14.64
CA TYR A 76 -13.39 -28.50 15.20
C TYR A 76 -12.42 -28.19 14.08
N ALA A 77 -12.07 -26.92 13.94
CA ALA A 77 -11.16 -26.45 12.90
C ALA A 77 -10.22 -25.39 13.49
N SER A 78 -8.98 -25.40 13.02
CA SER A 78 -7.99 -24.35 13.25
C SER A 78 -8.30 -23.16 12.34
N VAL A 79 -8.81 -22.10 12.93
CA VAL A 79 -9.22 -20.88 12.21
C VAL A 79 -8.77 -19.65 12.96
N ASN A 80 -8.68 -18.53 12.26
CA ASN A 80 -8.50 -17.23 12.90
C ASN A 80 -9.84 -16.50 13.11
N GLY A 81 -9.83 -15.37 13.83
CA GLY A 81 -11.04 -14.59 14.08
C GLY A 81 -11.70 -14.05 12.81
N HIS A 82 -10.94 -13.64 11.78
CA HIS A 82 -11.49 -13.22 10.49
C HIS A 82 -12.26 -14.34 9.80
N THR A 83 -11.68 -15.55 9.73
CA THR A 83 -12.32 -16.74 9.15
C THR A 83 -13.52 -17.18 9.97
N ALA A 84 -13.44 -17.17 11.30
CA ALA A 84 -14.55 -17.53 12.19
C ALA A 84 -15.79 -16.63 11.98
N ALA A 85 -15.59 -15.31 11.85
CA ALA A 85 -16.68 -14.39 11.54
C ALA A 85 -17.20 -14.55 10.11
N SER A 86 -16.30 -14.67 9.14
CA SER A 86 -16.64 -14.81 7.72
C SER A 86 -17.42 -16.10 7.46
N TYR A 87 -17.06 -17.19 8.15
CA TYR A 87 -17.72 -18.49 8.04
C TYR A 87 -19.22 -18.39 8.38
N VAL A 88 -19.55 -17.79 9.52
CA VAL A 88 -20.96 -17.63 9.93
C VAL A 88 -21.68 -16.63 9.04
N ALA A 89 -21.04 -15.49 8.75
CA ALA A 89 -21.65 -14.44 7.94
C ALA A 89 -21.94 -14.91 6.50
N TYR A 90 -21.04 -15.69 5.89
CA TYR A 90 -21.25 -16.31 4.58
C TYR A 90 -22.40 -17.32 4.62
N ALA A 91 -22.49 -18.13 5.68
CA ALA A 91 -23.54 -19.14 5.84
C ALA A 91 -24.95 -18.53 5.80
N VAL A 92 -25.14 -17.32 6.35
CA VAL A 92 -26.47 -16.72 6.57
C VAL A 92 -26.75 -15.49 5.70
N SER A 93 -25.88 -15.15 4.77
CA SER A 93 -26.03 -13.99 3.88
C SER A 93 -26.30 -14.40 2.44
N ASP A 94 -27.17 -13.65 1.77
CA ASP A 94 -27.40 -13.76 0.33
C ASP A 94 -26.38 -12.93 -0.45
N ILE A 95 -25.94 -11.81 0.13
CA ILE A 95 -24.98 -10.89 -0.48
C ILE A 95 -23.91 -10.47 0.53
N ASN A 96 -22.65 -10.59 0.12
CA ASN A 96 -21.46 -10.30 0.91
C ASN A 96 -20.72 -9.09 0.31
N PHE A 97 -20.61 -8.01 1.08
CA PHE A 97 -19.89 -6.79 0.67
C PHE A 97 -18.58 -6.68 1.41
N VAL A 98 -17.48 -6.76 0.68
CA VAL A 98 -16.13 -6.78 1.27
C VAL A 98 -15.42 -5.47 0.95
N TYR A 99 -14.96 -4.78 2.00
CA TYR A 99 -14.05 -3.65 1.89
C TYR A 99 -12.66 -4.06 2.42
N PRO A 100 -11.69 -4.34 1.54
CA PRO A 100 -10.37 -4.82 1.95
C PRO A 100 -9.61 -3.73 2.73
N SER A 101 -9.10 -4.09 3.91
CA SER A 101 -8.25 -3.19 4.72
C SER A 101 -6.75 -3.39 4.50
N ALA A 102 -6.38 -4.46 3.79
CA ALA A 102 -5.01 -4.85 3.46
C ALA A 102 -5.01 -5.68 2.15
N PRO A 103 -3.85 -5.94 1.52
CA PRO A 103 -3.78 -6.78 0.32
C PRO A 103 -4.20 -8.24 0.55
N SER A 104 -3.85 -8.80 1.71
CA SER A 104 -4.17 -10.17 2.14
C SER A 104 -4.55 -10.20 3.62
N ALA A 105 -5.09 -11.33 4.09
CA ALA A 105 -5.46 -11.57 5.49
C ALA A 105 -6.29 -10.42 6.11
N TYR A 106 -7.30 -9.96 5.37
CA TYR A 106 -8.29 -8.98 5.82
C TYR A 106 -9.63 -9.67 6.08
N LEU A 107 -10.45 -9.10 6.96
CA LEU A 107 -11.79 -9.62 7.24
C LEU A 107 -12.63 -9.72 5.96
N GLY A 108 -13.07 -10.94 5.63
CA GLY A 108 -13.81 -11.26 4.41
C GLY A 108 -12.95 -11.77 3.25
N SER A 109 -11.62 -11.91 3.40
CA SER A 109 -10.76 -12.47 2.34
C SER A 109 -11.13 -13.90 1.94
N ASP A 110 -11.59 -14.71 2.90
CA ASP A 110 -11.98 -16.11 2.64
C ASP A 110 -13.25 -16.20 1.77
N VAL A 111 -14.08 -15.16 1.78
CA VAL A 111 -15.31 -15.10 0.98
C VAL A 111 -15.02 -15.04 -0.52
N ASP A 112 -13.92 -14.39 -0.91
CA ASP A 112 -13.45 -14.37 -2.30
C ASP A 112 -13.18 -15.80 -2.79
N GLU A 113 -12.47 -16.59 -2.00
CA GLU A 113 -12.11 -17.98 -2.30
C GLU A 113 -13.34 -18.90 -2.30
N TRP A 114 -14.20 -18.81 -1.28
CA TRP A 114 -15.43 -19.63 -1.20
C TRP A 114 -16.39 -19.33 -2.36
N HIS A 115 -16.49 -18.07 -2.78
CA HIS A 115 -17.29 -17.70 -3.94
C HIS A 115 -16.70 -18.26 -5.25
N ALA A 116 -15.38 -18.16 -5.44
CA ALA A 116 -14.69 -18.71 -6.61
C ALA A 116 -14.80 -20.24 -6.71
N SER A 117 -14.82 -20.91 -5.56
CA SER A 117 -14.98 -22.37 -5.43
C SER A 117 -16.45 -22.84 -5.42
N ASP A 118 -17.41 -21.97 -5.72
CA ASP A 118 -18.86 -22.24 -5.76
C ASP A 118 -19.43 -22.85 -4.46
N VAL A 119 -18.85 -22.51 -3.31
CA VAL A 119 -19.30 -22.97 -1.99
C VAL A 119 -20.71 -22.45 -1.72
N LYS A 120 -21.62 -23.34 -1.36
CA LYS A 120 -23.01 -22.97 -1.01
C LYS A 120 -23.08 -22.43 0.41
N ASN A 121 -23.89 -21.40 0.60
CA ASN A 121 -24.29 -20.93 1.93
C ASN A 121 -25.28 -21.93 2.57
N ALA A 122 -25.72 -21.65 3.80
CA ALA A 122 -26.61 -22.54 4.53
C ALA A 122 -28.03 -22.64 3.94
N TYR A 123 -28.35 -21.83 2.93
CA TYR A 123 -29.60 -21.85 2.17
C TYR A 123 -29.49 -22.62 0.84
N GLY A 124 -28.31 -23.14 0.51
CA GLY A 124 -28.08 -24.01 -0.66
C GLY A 124 -27.73 -23.28 -1.96
N HIS A 125 -27.41 -21.99 -1.90
CA HIS A 125 -26.95 -21.21 -3.05
C HIS A 125 -25.62 -20.52 -2.77
N THR A 126 -24.88 -20.18 -3.82
CA THR A 126 -23.63 -19.41 -3.69
C THR A 126 -23.99 -17.96 -3.42
N GLY A 127 -23.55 -17.43 -2.28
CA GLY A 127 -23.78 -16.03 -1.93
C GLY A 127 -23.17 -15.10 -2.98
N LYS A 128 -23.87 -14.02 -3.33
CA LYS A 128 -23.29 -12.99 -4.21
C LYS A 128 -22.16 -12.31 -3.45
N HIS A 129 -21.03 -12.10 -4.10
CA HIS A 129 -19.89 -11.42 -3.52
C HIS A 129 -19.57 -10.14 -4.30
N SER A 130 -19.27 -9.04 -3.62
CA SER A 130 -18.86 -7.78 -4.25
C SER A 130 -17.79 -7.07 -3.41
N LYS A 131 -16.62 -6.90 -4.02
CA LYS A 131 -15.51 -6.12 -3.48
C LYS A 131 -15.73 -4.64 -3.80
N LEU A 132 -15.71 -3.78 -2.78
CA LEU A 132 -16.07 -2.38 -2.90
C LEU A 132 -14.84 -1.46 -2.96
N GLN A 133 -14.93 -0.40 -3.78
CA GLN A 133 -13.82 0.55 -3.98
C GLN A 133 -13.83 1.71 -2.98
N VAL A 134 -14.99 2.12 -2.45
CA VAL A 134 -15.12 3.29 -1.57
C VAL A 134 -15.80 2.95 -0.24
N LYS A 135 -15.25 3.47 0.87
CA LYS A 135 -15.72 3.22 2.25
C LYS A 135 -17.19 3.60 2.47
N ALA A 136 -17.63 4.73 1.88
CA ALA A 136 -19.03 5.17 1.94
C ALA A 136 -19.98 4.26 1.14
N GLY A 137 -19.48 3.62 0.08
CA GLY A 137 -20.26 2.73 -0.79
C GLY A 137 -20.75 1.48 -0.04
N ALA A 138 -19.97 0.95 0.90
CA ALA A 138 -20.33 -0.23 1.67
C ALA A 138 -21.67 -0.11 2.41
N GLY A 139 -21.90 1.03 3.07
CA GLY A 139 -23.19 1.28 3.71
C GLY A 139 -24.34 1.43 2.71
N LEU A 140 -24.14 2.17 1.62
CA LEU A 140 -25.20 2.45 0.66
C LEU A 140 -25.65 1.22 -0.13
N VAL A 141 -24.70 0.36 -0.51
CA VAL A 141 -25.01 -0.88 -1.23
C VAL A 141 -25.74 -1.86 -0.32
N LEU A 142 -25.35 -1.94 0.96
CA LEU A 142 -26.10 -2.70 1.97
C LEU A 142 -27.55 -2.24 2.07
N HIS A 143 -27.79 -0.93 2.13
CA HIS A 143 -29.16 -0.39 2.12
C HIS A 143 -29.94 -0.79 0.85
N GLY A 144 -29.30 -0.76 -0.33
CA GLY A 144 -29.89 -1.22 -1.58
C GLY A 144 -30.27 -2.71 -1.56
N ALA A 145 -29.40 -3.57 -1.04
CA ALA A 145 -29.65 -5.01 -0.91
C ALA A 145 -30.86 -5.30 0.00
N LEU A 146 -30.93 -4.64 1.16
CA LEU A 146 -32.04 -4.81 2.11
C LEU A 146 -33.37 -4.31 1.53
N SER A 147 -33.33 -3.25 0.72
CA SER A 147 -34.52 -2.71 0.03
C SER A 147 -35.13 -3.68 -0.98
N VAL A 148 -34.33 -4.62 -1.52
CA VAL A 148 -34.83 -5.66 -2.42
C VAL A 148 -35.17 -6.99 -1.73
N GLY A 149 -34.90 -7.10 -0.43
CA GLY A 149 -35.23 -8.26 0.41
C GLY A 149 -34.15 -9.33 0.55
N GLU A 150 -32.92 -8.99 0.18
CA GLU A 150 -31.75 -9.87 0.30
C GLU A 150 -31.05 -9.62 1.63
N LEU A 151 -30.57 -10.69 2.29
CA LEU A 151 -29.77 -10.56 3.51
C LEU A 151 -28.34 -10.15 3.15
N GLY A 152 -27.99 -8.90 3.45
CA GLY A 152 -26.68 -8.34 3.21
C GLY A 152 -25.81 -8.28 4.47
N THR A 153 -24.51 -8.57 4.32
CA THR A 153 -23.49 -8.33 5.34
C THR A 153 -22.34 -7.51 4.78
N VAL A 154 -21.66 -6.76 5.65
CA VAL A 154 -20.47 -5.96 5.31
C VAL A 154 -19.28 -6.41 6.15
N TYR A 155 -18.14 -6.56 5.49
CA TYR A 155 -16.83 -6.82 6.09
C TYR A 155 -15.95 -5.59 5.88
N ALA A 156 -15.47 -4.96 6.96
CA ALA A 156 -14.62 -3.77 6.86
C ALA A 156 -13.71 -3.62 8.09
N ALA A 157 -12.69 -2.76 7.99
CA ALA A 157 -11.95 -2.28 9.16
C ALA A 157 -12.66 -1.10 9.84
N SER A 158 -12.33 -0.85 11.11
CA SER A 158 -13.01 0.17 11.90
C SER A 158 -12.87 1.60 11.39
N ASP A 159 -11.86 1.89 10.58
CA ASP A 159 -11.67 3.21 9.94
C ASP A 159 -12.73 3.53 8.86
N ALA A 160 -13.46 2.52 8.37
CA ALA A 160 -14.60 2.68 7.48
C ALA A 160 -15.84 3.24 8.21
N ILE A 161 -15.95 3.03 9.52
CA ILE A 161 -17.13 3.38 10.32
C ILE A 161 -17.49 4.85 10.18
N LYS A 162 -16.50 5.76 10.22
CA LYS A 162 -16.72 7.21 10.10
C LYS A 162 -17.43 7.61 8.80
N PHE A 163 -17.21 6.85 7.72
CA PHE A 163 -17.85 7.07 6.42
C PHE A 163 -19.22 6.41 6.31
N MET A 164 -19.48 5.39 7.15
CA MET A 164 -20.76 4.66 7.19
C MET A 164 -21.75 5.24 8.20
N LEU A 165 -21.34 6.13 9.11
CA LEU A 165 -22.20 6.71 10.15
C LEU A 165 -23.57 7.20 9.62
N PRO A 166 -23.67 7.98 8.53
CA PRO A 166 -24.97 8.42 8.01
C PRO A 166 -25.87 7.25 7.61
N THR A 167 -25.29 6.23 6.98
CA THR A 167 -26.01 5.04 6.56
C THR A 167 -26.43 4.18 7.75
N ILE A 168 -25.58 4.02 8.75
CA ILE A 168 -25.92 3.26 9.98
C ILE A 168 -27.10 3.93 10.70
N HIS A 169 -27.10 5.26 10.83
CA HIS A 169 -28.25 6.00 11.35
C HIS A 169 -29.52 5.75 10.54
N TYR A 170 -29.41 5.77 9.22
CA TYR A 170 -30.55 5.51 8.34
C TYR A 170 -31.08 4.07 8.50
N LEU A 171 -30.20 3.06 8.53
CA LEU A 171 -30.56 1.66 8.72
C LEU A 171 -31.26 1.43 10.08
N ALA A 172 -30.74 2.05 11.14
CA ALA A 172 -31.33 1.98 12.48
C ALA A 172 -32.71 2.63 12.53
N ASN A 173 -32.86 3.84 11.96
CA ASN A 173 -34.14 4.54 11.90
C ASN A 173 -35.16 3.80 11.02
N SER A 174 -34.70 3.11 9.97
CA SER A 174 -35.56 2.34 9.07
C SER A 174 -35.86 0.93 9.58
N GLN A 175 -35.32 0.55 10.75
CA GLN A 175 -35.44 -0.78 11.36
C GLN A 175 -35.05 -1.91 10.40
N LEU A 176 -34.03 -1.68 9.59
CA LEU A 176 -33.54 -2.65 8.62
C LEU A 176 -32.54 -3.60 9.29
N SER A 177 -32.85 -4.89 9.24
CA SER A 177 -31.99 -5.95 9.78
C SER A 177 -30.76 -6.14 8.91
N SER A 178 -29.60 -5.78 9.43
CA SER A 178 -28.30 -6.00 8.82
C SER A 178 -27.23 -6.28 9.86
N VAL A 179 -26.18 -6.98 9.45
CA VAL A 179 -24.96 -7.16 10.26
C VAL A 179 -23.77 -6.55 9.54
N MET A 180 -22.91 -5.88 10.29
CA MET A 180 -21.65 -5.32 9.82
C MET A 180 -20.54 -5.80 10.75
N HIS A 181 -19.56 -6.52 10.20
CA HIS A 181 -18.41 -7.02 10.94
C HIS A 181 -17.23 -6.05 10.78
N PHE A 182 -16.67 -5.62 11.91
CA PHE A 182 -15.58 -4.66 11.95
C PHE A 182 -14.34 -5.22 12.61
N ASP A 183 -13.24 -5.19 11.88
CA ASP A 183 -11.87 -5.38 12.36
C ASP A 183 -11.40 -4.11 13.08
N THR A 184 -11.42 -4.09 14.42
CA THR A 184 -11.11 -2.91 15.24
C THR A 184 -9.61 -2.76 15.49
N LYS A 185 -9.01 -1.72 14.90
CA LYS A 185 -7.59 -1.40 15.02
C LYS A 185 -7.32 0.08 14.73
N SER A 186 -6.16 0.57 15.17
CA SER A 186 -5.59 1.85 14.72
C SER A 186 -4.11 1.72 14.41
N LEU A 187 -3.62 2.58 13.54
CA LEU A 187 -2.20 2.74 13.28
C LEU A 187 -1.61 3.77 14.24
N GLY A 188 -0.52 3.43 14.93
CA GLY A 188 0.31 4.37 15.69
C GLY A 188 1.16 5.25 14.77
N ASP A 189 1.80 6.28 15.34
CA ASP A 189 2.72 7.16 14.61
C ASP A 189 4.01 6.42 14.20
N ASP A 190 4.32 5.31 14.88
CA ASP A 190 5.38 4.34 14.60
C ASP A 190 4.92 3.20 13.66
N LEU A 191 3.81 3.39 12.94
CA LEU A 191 3.13 2.41 12.09
C LEU A 191 2.68 1.12 12.79
N THR A 192 2.80 0.99 14.11
CA THR A 192 2.36 -0.22 14.80
C THR A 192 0.84 -0.32 14.83
N VAL A 193 0.32 -1.55 14.76
CA VAL A 193 -1.12 -1.79 14.84
C VAL A 193 -1.54 -1.90 16.31
N ASN A 194 -2.19 -0.85 16.81
CA ASN A 194 -2.65 -0.74 18.19
C ASN A 194 -4.10 -1.18 18.36
N VAL A 195 -4.38 -1.74 19.54
CA VAL A 195 -5.74 -2.02 20.00
C VAL A 195 -6.48 -0.71 20.18
N ASN A 196 -7.59 -0.51 19.49
CA ASN A 196 -8.29 0.76 19.56
C ASN A 196 -9.78 0.64 19.31
N HIS A 197 -10.58 1.08 20.30
CA HIS A 197 -12.03 1.11 20.21
C HIS A 197 -12.58 2.49 19.80
N THR A 198 -11.74 3.52 19.65
CA THR A 198 -12.17 4.91 19.39
C THR A 198 -13.10 5.01 18.17
N GLN A 199 -12.81 4.28 17.09
CA GLN A 199 -13.63 4.33 15.87
C GLN A 199 -15.01 3.69 16.06
N ILE A 200 -15.10 2.52 16.71
CA ILE A 200 -16.40 1.90 17.01
C ILE A 200 -17.21 2.75 18.00
N MET A 201 -16.53 3.47 18.90
CA MET A 201 -17.17 4.39 19.85
C MET A 201 -17.81 5.62 19.19
N LEU A 202 -17.46 5.93 17.94
CA LEU A 202 -18.16 6.96 17.15
C LEU A 202 -19.59 6.54 16.82
N ALA A 203 -19.84 5.24 16.66
CA ALA A 203 -21.15 4.70 16.30
C ALA A 203 -22.09 4.52 17.51
N ARG A 204 -21.65 4.84 18.74
CA ARG A 204 -22.39 4.55 19.99
C ARG A 204 -23.79 5.19 20.08
N ASN A 205 -24.03 6.24 19.29
CA ASN A 205 -25.29 7.00 19.26
C ASN A 205 -26.08 6.78 17.95
N THR A 206 -25.69 5.82 17.12
CA THR A 206 -26.35 5.56 15.82
C THR A 206 -27.70 4.86 15.92
N GLY A 207 -27.96 4.22 17.07
CA GLY A 207 -29.10 3.32 17.26
C GLY A 207 -28.81 1.86 16.89
N ALA A 208 -27.62 1.56 16.37
CA ALA A 208 -27.17 0.19 16.13
C ALA A 208 -26.81 -0.53 17.44
N VAL A 209 -26.98 -1.85 17.45
CA VAL A 209 -26.45 -2.73 18.49
C VAL A 209 -24.94 -2.88 18.24
N ILE A 210 -24.13 -2.82 19.29
CA ILE A 210 -22.68 -3.05 19.21
C ILE A 210 -22.36 -4.27 20.08
N LEU A 211 -21.94 -5.36 19.44
CA LEU A 211 -21.50 -6.60 20.08
C LEU A 211 -19.98 -6.76 19.99
N SER A 212 -19.36 -7.32 21.01
CA SER A 212 -17.92 -7.56 21.11
C SER A 212 -17.62 -9.04 21.37
N SER A 213 -16.65 -9.56 20.63
CA SER A 213 -16.06 -10.89 20.82
C SER A 213 -14.70 -10.79 21.50
N HIS A 214 -14.37 -11.76 22.36
CA HIS A 214 -13.14 -11.74 23.17
C HIS A 214 -12.18 -12.89 22.84
N SER A 215 -12.55 -13.81 21.94
CA SER A 215 -11.73 -14.91 21.43
C SER A 215 -12.18 -15.35 20.04
N VAL A 216 -11.41 -16.23 19.38
CA VAL A 216 -11.78 -16.79 18.06
C VAL A 216 -13.08 -17.58 18.13
N GLN A 217 -13.25 -18.43 19.16
CA GLN A 217 -14.50 -19.15 19.41
C GLN A 217 -15.68 -18.20 19.61
N GLU A 218 -15.51 -17.16 20.44
CA GLU A 218 -16.56 -16.16 20.64
C GLU A 218 -16.88 -15.41 19.35
N THR A 219 -15.90 -15.19 18.48
CA THR A 219 -16.11 -14.52 17.19
C THR A 219 -17.08 -15.30 16.29
N HIS A 220 -16.98 -16.63 16.27
CA HIS A 220 -17.97 -17.49 15.62
C HIS A 220 -19.35 -17.38 16.29
N ASP A 221 -19.41 -17.56 17.60
CA ASP A 221 -20.68 -17.67 18.33
C ASP A 221 -21.46 -16.33 18.36
N ILE A 222 -20.74 -15.21 18.56
CA ILE A 222 -21.30 -13.86 18.57
C ILE A 222 -21.70 -13.41 17.15
N ALA A 223 -21.02 -13.87 16.10
CA ALA A 223 -21.48 -13.62 14.72
C ALA A 223 -22.87 -14.25 14.50
N LEU A 224 -23.10 -15.47 14.98
CA LEU A 224 -24.42 -16.11 14.88
C LEU A 224 -25.46 -15.35 15.71
N ILE A 225 -25.12 -14.97 16.95
CA ILE A 225 -25.99 -14.16 17.81
C ILE A 225 -26.34 -12.83 17.12
N ALA A 226 -25.37 -12.17 16.46
CA ALA A 226 -25.59 -10.92 15.74
C ALA A 226 -26.62 -11.07 14.62
N HIS A 227 -26.51 -12.14 13.83
CA HIS A 227 -27.43 -12.42 12.73
C HIS A 227 -28.84 -12.83 13.19
N ILE A 228 -28.97 -13.53 14.32
CA ILE A 228 -30.29 -13.82 14.91
C ILE A 228 -30.88 -12.54 15.53
N LEU A 229 -30.07 -11.77 16.25
CA LEU A 229 -30.48 -10.56 16.94
C LEU A 229 -30.94 -9.47 15.97
N THR A 230 -30.26 -9.28 14.85
CA THR A 230 -30.64 -8.24 13.87
C THR A 230 -32.03 -8.49 13.29
N LEU A 231 -32.37 -9.76 13.05
CA LEU A 231 -33.66 -10.15 12.48
C LEU A 231 -34.79 -10.05 13.52
N ARG A 232 -34.56 -10.58 14.73
CA ARG A 232 -35.56 -10.52 15.82
C ARG A 232 -35.76 -9.10 16.36
N GLY A 233 -34.67 -8.35 16.52
CA GLY A 233 -34.64 -7.01 17.08
C GLY A 233 -35.00 -5.90 16.09
N LYS A 234 -34.92 -6.18 14.78
CA LYS A 234 -35.10 -5.21 13.68
C LYS A 234 -34.21 -3.98 13.81
N VAL A 235 -32.94 -4.23 14.05
CA VAL A 235 -31.92 -3.21 14.29
C VAL A 235 -30.62 -3.62 13.62
N PRO A 236 -29.85 -2.69 13.04
CA PRO A 236 -28.53 -3.01 12.55
C PRO A 236 -27.63 -3.43 13.72
N VAL A 237 -26.83 -4.47 13.50
CA VAL A 237 -25.86 -4.98 14.48
C VAL A 237 -24.45 -4.76 13.93
N MET A 238 -23.60 -4.16 14.75
CA MET A 238 -22.17 -4.02 14.51
C MET A 238 -21.44 -5.04 15.38
N HIS A 239 -20.76 -5.98 14.76
CA HIS A 239 -19.95 -6.98 15.46
C HIS A 239 -18.48 -6.54 15.43
N MET A 240 -17.95 -6.21 16.60
CA MET A 240 -16.56 -5.82 16.83
C MET A 240 -15.67 -7.05 17.07
N ILE A 241 -14.61 -7.14 16.28
CA ILE A 241 -13.56 -8.17 16.34
C ILE A 241 -12.23 -7.43 16.47
N ASP A 242 -11.51 -7.63 17.57
CA ASP A 242 -10.27 -6.90 17.81
C ASP A 242 -9.14 -7.36 16.90
N GLY A 243 -8.63 -6.41 16.11
CA GLY A 243 -7.83 -6.66 14.93
C GLY A 243 -6.37 -7.02 15.14
N SER A 244 -5.85 -6.86 16.37
CA SER A 244 -4.42 -7.11 16.63
C SER A 244 -4.11 -8.55 17.00
N ASN A 245 -4.85 -9.12 17.96
CA ASN A 245 -4.61 -10.47 18.45
C ASN A 245 -5.74 -11.42 18.05
N THR A 246 -6.98 -11.20 18.51
CA THR A 246 -8.08 -12.15 18.27
C THR A 246 -8.43 -12.35 16.80
N ALA A 247 -8.36 -11.30 15.99
CA ALA A 247 -8.71 -11.40 14.58
C ALA A 247 -7.76 -12.28 13.76
N ARG A 248 -6.47 -12.29 14.11
CA ARG A 248 -5.38 -12.94 13.35
C ARG A 248 -4.77 -14.15 14.04
N GLU A 249 -4.98 -14.29 15.34
CA GLU A 249 -4.66 -15.50 16.07
C GLU A 249 -5.39 -16.68 15.46
N THR A 250 -4.63 -17.71 15.06
CA THR A 250 -5.18 -18.99 14.65
C THR A 250 -5.29 -19.87 15.89
N SER A 251 -6.47 -20.41 16.13
CA SER A 251 -6.72 -21.31 17.26
C SER A 251 -7.79 -22.35 16.91
N ARG A 252 -7.83 -23.43 17.67
CA ARG A 252 -8.89 -24.44 17.55
C ARG A 252 -10.25 -23.85 17.96
N ALA A 253 -11.17 -23.76 17.01
CA ALA A 253 -12.55 -23.36 17.25
C ALA A 253 -13.52 -24.51 16.90
N ARG A 254 -14.59 -24.62 17.69
CA ARG A 254 -15.74 -25.47 17.40
C ARG A 254 -16.70 -24.71 16.49
N LEU A 255 -16.68 -25.04 15.20
CA LEU A 255 -17.57 -24.45 14.20
C LEU A 255 -18.89 -25.22 14.15
N LEU A 256 -20.00 -24.49 14.04
CA LEU A 256 -21.30 -25.10 13.79
C LEU A 256 -21.44 -25.44 12.31
N GLN A 257 -22.03 -26.59 12.01
CA GLN A 257 -22.29 -26.93 10.61
C GLN A 257 -23.35 -26.01 10.02
N TYR A 258 -23.30 -25.77 8.70
CA TYR A 258 -24.26 -24.90 8.01
C TYR A 258 -25.72 -25.34 8.23
N GLY A 259 -25.99 -26.65 8.32
CA GLY A 259 -27.31 -27.16 8.68
C GLY A 259 -27.76 -26.77 10.10
N GLU A 260 -26.84 -26.77 11.07
CA GLU A 260 -27.10 -26.34 12.45
C GLU A 260 -27.32 -24.82 12.51
N ILE A 261 -26.49 -24.04 11.82
CA ILE A 261 -26.63 -22.58 11.67
C ILE A 261 -28.00 -22.25 11.07
N ASN A 262 -28.38 -22.89 9.96
CA ASN A 262 -29.69 -22.68 9.32
C ASN A 262 -30.85 -23.04 10.26
N SER A 263 -30.73 -24.15 10.99
CA SER A 263 -31.74 -24.55 11.98
C SER A 263 -31.93 -23.50 13.06
N LEU A 264 -30.84 -22.94 13.60
CA LEU A 264 -30.89 -21.88 14.61
C LEU A 264 -31.44 -20.56 14.03
N MET A 265 -31.02 -20.18 12.83
CA MET A 265 -31.55 -19.00 12.13
C MET A 265 -33.06 -19.11 11.88
N ASN A 266 -33.55 -20.28 11.44
CA ASN A 266 -34.99 -20.50 11.23
C ASN A 266 -35.76 -20.51 12.56
N LYS A 267 -35.19 -21.13 13.60
CA LYS A 267 -35.84 -21.23 14.90
C LYS A 267 -35.94 -19.89 15.62
N TYR A 268 -34.93 -19.03 15.47
CA TYR A 268 -34.76 -17.85 16.32
C TYR A 268 -34.76 -16.50 15.58
N GLY A 269 -34.52 -16.47 14.27
CA GLY A 269 -34.31 -15.25 13.48
C GLY A 269 -35.57 -14.56 12.93
N ASP A 270 -36.71 -15.22 12.72
CA ASP A 270 -37.89 -14.62 12.04
C ASP A 270 -37.61 -14.20 10.57
N LEU A 271 -36.96 -15.10 9.80
CA LEU A 271 -36.53 -14.89 8.40
C LEU A 271 -37.69 -14.64 7.41
N GLU A 272 -38.82 -15.32 7.57
CA GLU A 272 -39.98 -15.18 6.67
C GLU A 272 -40.53 -13.76 6.70
N ARG A 273 -40.64 -13.19 7.89
CA ARG A 273 -41.17 -11.84 8.10
C ARG A 273 -40.24 -10.75 7.58
N HIS A 274 -38.92 -10.98 7.59
CA HIS A 274 -37.96 -10.10 6.94
C HIS A 274 -38.23 -10.02 5.42
N ARG A 275 -38.37 -11.18 4.77
CA ARG A 275 -38.66 -11.27 3.33
C ARG A 275 -40.01 -10.66 2.96
N GLU A 276 -41.03 -10.82 3.80
CA GLU A 276 -42.36 -10.20 3.61
C GLU A 276 -42.33 -8.66 3.71
N GLN A 277 -41.56 -8.12 4.64
CA GLN A 277 -41.42 -6.65 4.82
C GLN A 277 -40.76 -5.99 3.62
N SER A 278 -39.70 -6.57 3.06
CA SER A 278 -39.04 -6.02 1.87
C SER A 278 -39.93 -6.08 0.63
N ASN A 279 -40.76 -7.13 0.48
CA ASN A 279 -41.76 -7.20 -0.59
C ASN A 279 -42.85 -6.12 -0.45
N SER A 280 -43.23 -5.79 0.79
CA SER A 280 -44.22 -4.75 1.11
C SER A 280 -43.66 -3.33 0.96
N ALA A 281 -42.40 -3.11 1.34
CA ALA A 281 -41.70 -1.82 1.25
C ALA A 281 -41.47 -1.33 -0.19
N ARG A 282 -41.52 -2.22 -1.20
CA ARG A 282 -41.53 -1.82 -2.62
C ARG A 282 -42.75 -0.97 -3.01
N HIS A 283 -43.81 -0.92 -2.19
CA HIS A 283 -45.10 -0.32 -2.56
C HIS A 283 -45.56 0.85 -1.67
N GLN A 284 -44.94 1.12 -0.51
CA GLN A 284 -45.27 2.29 0.33
C GLN A 284 -44.04 2.77 1.14
N PRO A 285 -43.80 4.09 1.27
CA PRO A 285 -42.81 4.61 2.21
C PRO A 285 -43.27 4.32 3.64
N VAL A 286 -42.39 3.70 4.44
CA VAL A 286 -42.64 3.38 5.84
C VAL A 286 -42.89 4.69 6.59
N THR A 287 -44.16 4.97 6.88
CA THR A 287 -44.59 6.08 7.72
C THR A 287 -45.00 5.52 9.08
N GLY A 288 -44.18 5.78 10.10
CA GLY A 288 -44.50 5.57 11.50
C GLY A 288 -44.60 4.11 11.96
N SER A 289 -43.46 3.42 12.13
CA SER A 289 -43.38 2.27 13.04
C SER A 289 -43.01 2.74 14.45
N THR A 290 -43.62 2.15 15.47
CA THR A 290 -43.21 2.33 16.87
C THR A 290 -41.81 1.73 17.03
N HIS A 291 -40.78 2.57 17.22
CA HIS A 291 -39.43 2.10 17.48
C HIS A 291 -39.38 1.26 18.76
N ASN A 292 -38.66 0.13 18.71
CA ASN A 292 -38.32 -0.62 19.93
C ASN A 292 -37.49 0.30 20.84
N SER A 293 -37.84 0.38 22.12
CA SER A 293 -37.01 1.10 23.09
C SER A 293 -35.67 0.38 23.27
N SER A 294 -34.63 1.11 23.66
CA SER A 294 -33.31 0.54 23.94
C SER A 294 -33.38 -0.61 24.97
N GLU A 295 -34.26 -0.50 25.96
CA GLU A 295 -34.53 -1.56 26.95
C GLU A 295 -35.15 -2.81 26.32
N THR A 296 -36.08 -2.64 25.37
CA THR A 296 -36.68 -3.77 24.66
C THR A 296 -35.63 -4.49 23.82
N THR A 297 -34.79 -3.75 23.09
CA THR A 297 -33.70 -4.34 22.31
C THR A 297 -32.67 -5.04 23.19
N ALA A 298 -32.35 -4.49 24.38
CA ALA A 298 -31.47 -5.13 25.34
C ALA A 298 -32.03 -6.46 25.87
N GLN A 299 -33.35 -6.51 26.15
CA GLN A 299 -34.01 -7.75 26.57
C GLN A 299 -34.02 -8.80 25.46
N ILE A 300 -34.30 -8.38 24.21
CA ILE A 300 -34.22 -9.28 23.04
C ILE A 300 -32.80 -9.84 22.89
N ALA A 301 -31.77 -9.02 23.09
CA ALA A 301 -30.39 -9.48 23.04
C ALA A 301 -30.08 -10.51 24.13
N GLU A 302 -30.52 -10.30 25.37
CA GLU A 302 -30.39 -11.29 26.44
C GLU A 302 -31.10 -12.61 26.09
N ASP A 303 -32.32 -12.53 25.58
CA ASP A 303 -33.12 -13.71 25.21
C ASP A 303 -32.45 -14.51 24.07
N VAL A 304 -31.96 -13.82 23.03
CA VAL A 304 -31.22 -14.46 21.92
C VAL A 304 -29.93 -15.08 22.43
N MET A 305 -29.15 -14.36 23.25
CA MET A 305 -27.91 -14.90 23.82
C MET A 305 -28.20 -16.16 24.64
N ARG A 306 -29.23 -16.18 25.47
CA ARG A 306 -29.64 -17.35 26.26
C ARG A 306 -30.06 -18.52 25.38
N GLU A 307 -30.88 -18.30 24.36
CA GLU A 307 -31.39 -19.36 23.49
C GLU A 307 -30.30 -19.99 22.62
N VAL A 308 -29.36 -19.19 22.13
CA VAL A 308 -28.19 -19.68 21.39
C VAL A 308 -27.21 -20.36 22.35
N SER A 309 -27.06 -19.85 23.57
CA SER A 309 -26.25 -20.48 24.63
C SER A 309 -26.69 -21.93 24.91
N ASP A 310 -27.99 -22.15 25.03
CA ASP A 310 -28.56 -23.49 25.27
C ASP A 310 -28.22 -24.47 24.13
N ALA A 311 -28.11 -23.97 22.90
CA ALA A 311 -27.74 -24.79 21.73
C ALA A 311 -26.23 -25.04 21.64
N LEU A 312 -25.41 -24.07 22.05
CA LEU A 312 -23.95 -24.16 21.98
C LEU A 312 -23.32 -24.86 23.19
N GLY A 313 -24.05 -24.97 24.32
CA GLY A 313 -23.50 -25.49 25.58
C GLY A 313 -22.55 -24.51 26.29
N VAL A 314 -22.53 -23.25 25.87
CA VAL A 314 -21.75 -22.16 26.48
C VAL A 314 -22.71 -21.05 26.87
N ARG A 315 -22.45 -20.33 27.95
CA ARG A 315 -23.35 -19.28 28.46
C ARG A 315 -22.86 -17.90 28.02
N TYR A 316 -23.69 -17.21 27.25
CA TYR A 316 -23.55 -15.80 26.89
C TYR A 316 -24.59 -14.94 27.59
N ALA A 317 -24.18 -13.74 27.96
CA ALA A 317 -25.09 -12.69 28.41
C ALA A 317 -24.55 -11.30 28.01
N PRO A 318 -25.38 -10.25 28.01
CA PRO A 318 -24.93 -8.89 27.65
C PRO A 318 -23.70 -8.43 28.43
N PHE A 319 -23.64 -8.79 29.72
CA PHE A 319 -22.53 -8.60 30.62
C PHE A 319 -22.29 -9.92 31.37
N GLU A 320 -21.05 -10.40 31.42
CA GLU A 320 -20.74 -11.59 32.22
C GLU A 320 -19.52 -11.37 33.11
N TYR A 321 -19.62 -11.91 34.31
CA TYR A 321 -18.65 -11.79 35.36
C TYR A 321 -17.81 -13.06 35.50
N VAL A 322 -16.49 -12.89 35.67
CA VAL A 322 -15.51 -13.94 35.91
C VAL A 322 -14.62 -13.50 37.07
N GLY A 323 -14.44 -14.34 38.09
CA GLY A 323 -13.56 -14.04 39.24
C GLY A 323 -14.13 -14.53 40.55
N ALA A 324 -13.56 -14.04 41.66
CA ALA A 324 -14.00 -14.38 43.01
C ALA A 324 -15.44 -13.91 43.26
N ARG A 325 -16.27 -14.71 43.96
CA ARG A 325 -17.67 -14.33 44.26
C ARG A 325 -17.75 -13.14 45.23
N ASP A 326 -16.73 -13.00 46.07
CA ASP A 326 -16.52 -11.97 47.07
C ASP A 326 -15.51 -10.91 46.61
N ALA A 327 -15.32 -10.75 45.31
CA ALA A 327 -14.35 -9.78 44.77
C ALA A 327 -14.62 -8.36 45.28
N GLU A 328 -13.55 -7.68 45.69
CA GLU A 328 -13.59 -6.29 46.12
C GLU A 328 -13.22 -5.32 44.99
N VAL A 329 -12.39 -5.78 44.06
CA VAL A 329 -11.95 -5.05 42.86
C VAL A 329 -12.46 -5.78 41.64
N VAL A 330 -13.21 -5.08 40.79
CA VAL A 330 -13.72 -5.62 39.52
C VAL A 330 -13.25 -4.74 38.36
N VAL A 331 -12.63 -5.34 37.36
CA VAL A 331 -12.26 -4.66 36.11
C VAL A 331 -13.41 -4.78 35.11
N VAL A 332 -13.84 -3.67 34.53
CA VAL A 332 -14.87 -3.59 33.49
C VAL A 332 -14.20 -3.30 32.16
N VAL A 333 -14.36 -4.20 31.19
CA VAL A 333 -13.59 -4.17 29.94
C VAL A 333 -14.35 -4.86 28.81
N MET A 334 -14.06 -4.49 27.56
CA MET A 334 -14.58 -5.11 26.33
C MET A 334 -13.42 -5.51 25.42
N GLY A 335 -13.68 -6.40 24.46
CA GLY A 335 -12.67 -6.85 23.50
C GLY A 335 -11.67 -7.86 24.08
N TYR A 336 -10.72 -8.34 23.29
CA TYR A 336 -9.78 -9.38 23.73
C TYR A 336 -9.04 -9.11 25.05
N PRO A 337 -8.77 -7.86 25.50
CA PRO A 337 -8.16 -7.64 26.82
C PRO A 337 -8.98 -8.22 27.96
N ALA A 338 -10.30 -8.38 27.80
CA ALA A 338 -11.13 -9.04 28.81
C ALA A 338 -10.75 -10.50 29.02
N GLN A 339 -10.23 -11.18 27.98
CA GLN A 339 -9.72 -12.53 28.11
C GLN A 339 -8.43 -12.53 28.93
N VAL A 340 -7.49 -11.63 28.62
CA VAL A 340 -6.24 -11.45 29.38
C VAL A 340 -6.52 -11.17 30.86
N PHE A 341 -7.41 -10.20 31.14
CA PHE A 341 -7.84 -9.91 32.51
C PHE A 341 -8.46 -11.12 33.22
N SER A 342 -9.22 -11.94 32.49
CA SER A 342 -9.88 -13.12 33.08
C SER A 342 -8.87 -14.19 33.47
N GLU A 343 -7.86 -14.42 32.65
CA GLU A 343 -6.78 -15.37 32.97
C GLU A 343 -5.94 -14.87 34.14
N THR A 344 -5.53 -13.60 34.12
CA THR A 344 -4.82 -12.97 35.24
C THR A 344 -5.66 -12.99 36.51
N SER A 345 -6.96 -12.72 36.43
CA SER A 345 -7.86 -12.78 37.59
C SER A 345 -7.91 -14.19 38.20
N ARG A 346 -7.94 -15.26 37.38
CA ARG A 346 -7.89 -16.65 37.88
C ARG A 346 -6.57 -16.94 38.60
N LEU A 347 -5.45 -16.49 38.03
CA LEU A 347 -4.12 -16.62 38.66
C LEU A 347 -4.05 -15.87 40.00
N LEU A 348 -4.56 -14.63 40.05
CA LEU A 348 -4.58 -13.86 41.30
C LEU A 348 -5.54 -14.45 42.34
N CYS A 349 -6.67 -15.03 41.91
CA CYS A 349 -7.58 -15.74 42.79
C CYS A 349 -6.98 -17.03 43.38
N SER A 350 -6.13 -17.75 42.63
CA SER A 350 -5.48 -18.97 43.13
C SER A 350 -4.50 -18.69 44.28
N VAL A 351 -3.94 -17.48 44.33
CA VAL A 351 -3.12 -16.97 45.44
C VAL A 351 -3.94 -16.18 46.49
N GLY A 352 -5.27 -16.30 46.45
CA GLY A 352 -6.17 -15.77 47.49
C GLY A 352 -6.56 -14.29 47.37
N ARG A 353 -6.34 -13.64 46.22
CA ARG A 353 -6.76 -12.24 46.01
C ARG A 353 -8.22 -12.16 45.53
N PRO A 354 -9.09 -11.35 46.18
CA PRO A 354 -10.51 -11.24 45.83
C PRO A 354 -10.72 -10.24 44.67
N VAL A 355 -10.37 -10.66 43.45
CA VAL A 355 -10.49 -9.85 42.23
C VAL A 355 -11.42 -10.50 41.21
N GLY A 356 -11.95 -9.69 40.30
CA GLY A 356 -12.77 -10.18 39.19
C GLY A 356 -12.83 -9.25 38.00
N VAL A 357 -13.52 -9.70 36.96
CA VAL A 357 -13.63 -9.07 35.65
C VAL A 357 -15.06 -9.15 35.19
N LEU A 358 -15.62 -8.03 34.76
CA LEU A 358 -16.89 -7.93 34.06
C LEU A 358 -16.61 -7.69 32.57
N LYS A 359 -16.82 -8.70 31.72
CA LYS A 359 -16.64 -8.55 30.28
C LYS A 359 -17.94 -8.12 29.60
N ILE A 360 -17.84 -7.12 28.74
CA ILE A 360 -18.97 -6.51 28.04
C ILE A 360 -19.12 -7.14 26.66
N ARG A 361 -20.21 -7.88 26.45
CA ARG A 361 -20.54 -8.48 25.14
C ARG A 361 -21.42 -7.54 24.33
N MET A 362 -22.39 -6.92 24.98
CA MET A 362 -23.27 -5.92 24.35
C MET A 362 -22.97 -4.54 24.94
N TYR A 363 -22.26 -3.72 24.18
CA TYR A 363 -21.97 -2.34 24.57
C TYR A 363 -23.14 -1.40 24.25
N ARG A 364 -23.82 -1.64 23.13
CA ARG A 364 -25.05 -0.92 22.77
C ARG A 364 -26.15 -1.90 22.34
N PRO A 365 -27.42 -1.66 22.72
CA PRO A 365 -27.88 -0.64 23.68
C PRO A 365 -27.31 -0.88 25.08
N TRP A 366 -26.98 0.20 25.79
CA TRP A 366 -26.46 0.10 27.16
C TRP A 366 -27.61 -0.17 28.14
N SER A 367 -27.58 -1.30 28.83
CA SER A 367 -28.58 -1.62 29.86
C SER A 367 -27.95 -1.58 31.27
N ALA A 368 -28.27 -0.52 32.01
CA ALA A 368 -27.88 -0.37 33.42
C ALA A 368 -28.35 -1.55 34.29
N ARG A 369 -29.56 -2.08 34.05
CA ARG A 369 -30.12 -3.20 34.83
C ARG A 369 -29.29 -4.48 34.70
N HIS A 370 -29.03 -4.92 33.46
CA HIS A 370 -28.20 -6.10 33.18
C HIS A 370 -26.76 -5.90 33.69
N PHE A 371 -26.19 -4.69 33.55
CA PHE A 371 -24.86 -4.36 34.09
C PHE A 371 -24.78 -4.56 35.61
N VAL A 372 -25.71 -3.94 36.36
CA VAL A 372 -25.73 -4.05 37.83
C VAL A 372 -25.99 -5.49 38.28
N SER A 373 -26.86 -6.22 37.58
CA SER A 373 -27.20 -7.61 37.93
C SER A 373 -26.04 -8.59 37.76
N ALA A 374 -25.08 -8.26 36.89
CA ALA A 374 -23.90 -9.09 36.65
C ALA A 374 -22.76 -8.83 37.65
N LEU A 375 -22.77 -7.70 38.38
CA LEU A 375 -21.71 -7.34 39.32
C LEU A 375 -21.86 -8.06 40.68
N PRO A 376 -20.75 -8.46 41.32
CA PRO A 376 -20.79 -8.97 42.68
C PRO A 376 -21.12 -7.85 43.67
N VAL A 377 -22.01 -8.13 44.62
CA VAL A 377 -22.46 -7.17 45.65
C VAL A 377 -21.33 -6.71 46.59
N SER A 378 -20.21 -7.45 46.61
CA SER A 378 -19.01 -7.14 47.39
C SER A 378 -18.09 -6.11 46.73
N ALA A 379 -18.33 -5.76 45.46
CA ALA A 379 -17.46 -4.84 44.72
C ALA A 379 -17.38 -3.47 45.42
N LYS A 380 -16.17 -3.08 45.81
CA LYS A 380 -15.87 -1.78 46.41
C LYS A 380 -15.27 -0.82 45.38
N ARG A 381 -14.57 -1.35 44.37
CA ARG A 381 -13.93 -0.58 43.31
C ARG A 381 -14.20 -1.20 41.95
N LEU A 382 -14.61 -0.37 40.99
CA LEU A 382 -14.76 -0.72 39.59
C LEU A 382 -13.68 0.00 38.78
N VAL A 383 -12.79 -0.75 38.12
CA VAL A 383 -11.78 -0.18 37.23
C VAL A 383 -12.28 -0.31 35.81
N VAL A 384 -12.51 0.79 35.12
CA VAL A 384 -13.00 0.79 33.75
C VAL A 384 -11.84 1.01 32.78
N MET A 385 -11.63 0.05 31.88
CA MET A 385 -10.54 0.09 30.90
C MET A 385 -11.05 0.55 29.53
N ASP A 386 -10.64 1.74 29.10
CA ASP A 386 -10.87 2.27 27.76
C ASP A 386 -9.61 2.12 26.89
N PHE A 387 -9.70 1.38 25.78
CA PHE A 387 -8.61 1.24 24.80
C PHE A 387 -8.75 2.32 23.72
N THR A 388 -7.87 3.32 23.75
CA THR A 388 -8.01 4.57 22.99
C THR A 388 -6.80 4.88 22.12
N SER A 389 -6.92 5.88 21.23
CA SER A 389 -5.79 6.40 20.46
C SER A 389 -4.64 6.90 21.37
N PRO A 390 -3.35 6.73 20.99
CA PRO A 390 -2.20 7.24 21.75
C PRO A 390 -2.32 8.72 22.14
N GLN A 391 -2.94 9.52 21.26
CA GLN A 391 -3.11 10.97 21.42
C GLN A 391 -4.26 11.37 22.37
N ALA A 392 -4.99 10.40 22.93
CA ALA A 392 -6.14 10.70 23.78
C ALA A 392 -5.69 11.24 25.16
N SER A 393 -6.08 12.47 25.48
CA SER A 393 -5.74 13.10 26.77
C SER A 393 -6.23 12.28 27.97
N VAL A 394 -5.36 12.06 28.95
CA VAL A 394 -5.66 11.35 30.20
C VAL A 394 -6.86 11.97 30.94
N HIS A 395 -7.01 13.30 30.87
CA HIS A 395 -8.03 14.04 31.60
C HIS A 395 -9.44 13.93 30.99
N VAL A 396 -9.56 13.46 29.75
CA VAL A 396 -10.86 13.31 29.10
C VAL A 396 -11.44 11.94 29.48
N PRO A 397 -12.63 11.87 30.10
CA PRO A 397 -13.25 10.59 30.42
C PRO A 397 -13.46 9.72 29.16
N GLY A 398 -13.17 8.42 29.27
CA GLY A 398 -13.45 7.44 28.22
C GLY A 398 -14.95 7.19 28.06
N ALA A 399 -15.37 6.70 26.89
CA ALA A 399 -16.78 6.49 26.61
C ALA A 399 -17.38 5.39 27.49
N LEU A 400 -16.64 4.30 27.70
CA LEU A 400 -17.09 3.22 28.57
C LEU A 400 -17.10 3.67 30.03
N PHE A 401 -16.06 4.38 30.47
CA PHE A 401 -16.01 4.97 31.80
C PHE A 401 -17.23 5.84 32.10
N LEU A 402 -17.66 6.69 31.15
CA LEU A 402 -18.85 7.53 31.33
C LEU A 402 -20.14 6.73 31.49
N ASP A 403 -20.34 5.65 30.72
CA ASP A 403 -21.53 4.81 30.84
C ASP A 403 -21.58 4.07 32.18
N VAL A 404 -20.43 3.55 32.65
CA VAL A 404 -20.31 2.89 33.96
C VAL A 404 -20.53 3.89 35.09
N LEU A 405 -19.88 5.06 35.04
CA LEU A 405 -20.04 6.10 36.05
C LEU A 405 -21.49 6.57 36.14
N ALA A 406 -22.14 6.82 35.01
CA ALA A 406 -23.55 7.20 34.97
C ALA A 406 -24.45 6.10 35.56
N THR A 407 -24.15 4.82 35.31
CA THR A 407 -24.90 3.69 35.87
C THR A 407 -24.73 3.58 37.38
N VAL A 408 -23.50 3.69 37.88
CA VAL A 408 -23.20 3.66 39.33
C VAL A 408 -23.82 4.85 40.05
N GLU A 409 -23.86 6.02 39.41
CA GLU A 409 -24.46 7.21 40.01
C GLU A 409 -25.99 7.20 39.97
N SER A 410 -26.60 6.40 39.09
CA SER A 410 -28.04 6.26 38.96
C SER A 410 -28.70 5.58 40.18
N GLN A 411 -30.02 5.75 40.29
CA GLN A 411 -30.81 5.05 41.31
C GLN A 411 -30.87 3.52 41.10
N ILE A 412 -30.55 3.03 39.89
CA ILE A 412 -30.61 1.60 39.54
C ILE A 412 -29.55 0.81 40.32
N TYR A 413 -28.39 1.40 40.59
CA TYR A 413 -27.32 0.74 41.34
C TYR A 413 -27.66 0.58 42.84
N GLY A 414 -28.41 1.53 43.40
CA GLY A 414 -28.74 1.58 44.83
C GLY A 414 -27.83 2.51 45.64
N THR A 415 -27.77 2.30 46.96
CA THR A 415 -27.16 3.27 47.90
C THR A 415 -25.69 3.01 48.21
N LYS A 416 -25.22 1.75 48.14
CA LYS A 416 -23.81 1.39 48.38
C LYS A 416 -23.05 1.37 47.05
N LYS A 417 -22.58 2.54 46.63
CA LYS A 417 -21.88 2.72 45.35
C LYS A 417 -20.38 2.40 45.49
N PRO A 418 -19.79 1.60 44.60
CA PRO A 418 -18.35 1.43 44.53
C PRO A 418 -17.67 2.70 44.01
N GLN A 419 -16.38 2.84 44.31
CA GLN A 419 -15.55 3.84 43.65
C GLN A 419 -15.28 3.42 42.20
N VAL A 420 -15.51 4.31 41.24
CA VAL A 420 -15.19 4.06 39.83
C VAL A 420 -13.84 4.69 39.50
N LEU A 421 -12.93 3.89 38.96
CA LEU A 421 -11.57 4.25 38.55
C LEU A 421 -11.45 4.16 37.02
N GLN A 422 -10.66 5.04 36.42
CA GLN A 422 -10.46 5.10 34.98
C GLN A 422 -9.06 4.59 34.61
N GLY A 423 -8.99 3.63 33.71
CA GLY A 423 -7.76 3.23 33.04
C GLY A 423 -7.86 3.52 31.54
N LYS A 424 -6.81 4.09 30.95
CA LYS A 424 -6.67 4.19 29.51
C LYS A 424 -5.47 3.42 29.03
N ALA A 425 -5.64 2.66 27.96
CA ALA A 425 -4.55 1.93 27.34
C ALA A 425 -4.45 2.27 25.86
N SER A 426 -3.22 2.45 25.40
CA SER A 426 -2.85 2.55 23.99
C SER A 426 -1.61 1.70 23.78
N VAL A 427 -1.82 0.41 23.51
CA VAL A 427 -0.73 -0.57 23.37
C VAL A 427 -0.95 -1.43 22.13
N ALA A 428 0.15 -1.88 21.54
CA ALA A 428 0.12 -2.85 20.45
C ALA A 428 -0.47 -4.18 20.95
N THR A 429 0.02 -4.64 22.11
CA THR A 429 -0.56 -5.77 22.82
C THR A 429 -0.71 -5.51 24.32
N PHE A 430 -1.82 -5.99 24.88
CA PHE A 430 -2.10 -6.00 26.31
C PHE A 430 -1.73 -7.36 26.92
N THR A 431 -0.86 -7.37 27.92
CA THR A 431 -0.29 -8.60 28.52
C THR A 431 -0.82 -8.88 29.94
N PRO A 432 -0.64 -10.11 30.48
CA PRO A 432 -1.02 -10.40 31.87
C PRO A 432 -0.24 -9.56 32.90
N ALA A 433 0.99 -9.14 32.60
CA ALA A 433 1.76 -8.25 33.46
C ALA A 433 1.08 -6.88 33.60
N MET A 434 0.61 -6.31 32.48
CA MET A 434 -0.21 -5.09 32.48
C MET A 434 -1.51 -5.28 33.25
N ALA A 435 -2.21 -6.40 33.04
CA ALA A 435 -3.44 -6.72 33.77
C ALA A 435 -3.21 -6.83 35.29
N LYS A 436 -2.10 -7.46 35.72
CA LYS A 436 -1.71 -7.55 37.14
C LYS A 436 -1.44 -6.16 37.71
N ALA A 437 -0.70 -5.32 37.01
CA ALA A 437 -0.42 -3.95 37.44
C ALA A 437 -1.71 -3.15 37.68
N VAL A 438 -2.74 -3.33 36.84
CA VAL A 438 -4.06 -2.70 37.03
C VAL A 438 -4.74 -3.18 38.31
N PHE A 439 -4.71 -4.48 38.62
CA PHE A 439 -5.25 -5.00 39.88
C PHE A 439 -4.46 -4.51 41.09
N ASP A 440 -3.14 -4.36 40.97
CA ASP A 440 -2.26 -3.86 42.03
C ASP A 440 -2.52 -2.37 42.31
N PHE A 441 -2.67 -1.56 41.26
CA PHE A 441 -3.06 -0.15 41.34
C PHE A 441 -4.37 0.02 42.11
N ALA A 442 -5.40 -0.74 41.74
CA ALA A 442 -6.73 -0.66 42.34
C ALA A 442 -6.77 -1.13 43.80
N ALA A 443 -5.79 -1.92 44.23
CA ALA A 443 -5.67 -2.35 45.62
C ALA A 443 -4.97 -1.32 46.52
N HIS A 444 -3.97 -0.57 46.00
CA HIS A 444 -3.02 0.18 46.83
C HIS A 444 -2.98 1.70 46.63
N GLN A 445 -3.51 2.28 45.54
CA GLN A 445 -3.28 3.70 45.22
C GLN A 445 -4.46 4.66 45.53
N THR A 446 -4.12 5.95 45.70
CA THR A 446 -5.03 7.07 46.01
C THR A 446 -5.62 7.77 44.79
N ARG A 447 -5.06 7.54 43.59
CA ARG A 447 -5.47 8.20 42.34
C ARG A 447 -6.66 7.50 41.69
N THR A 448 -7.50 8.27 40.98
CA THR A 448 -8.69 7.74 40.30
C THR A 448 -8.47 7.40 38.84
N SER A 449 -7.31 7.75 38.27
CA SER A 449 -7.02 7.61 36.85
C SER A 449 -5.56 7.18 36.62
N PHE A 450 -5.32 6.36 35.59
CA PHE A 450 -3.98 5.94 35.14
C PHE A 450 -3.94 5.68 33.63
N THR A 451 -2.74 5.59 33.06
CA THR A 451 -2.48 5.24 31.65
C THR A 451 -1.52 4.06 31.51
N ILE A 452 -1.61 3.39 30.37
CA ILE A 452 -0.66 2.38 29.89
C ILE A 452 -0.38 2.66 28.41
N GLY A 453 0.88 2.90 28.03
CA GLY A 453 1.33 3.11 26.66
C GLY A 453 0.95 4.46 26.05
N HIS A 454 0.74 5.51 26.86
CA HIS A 454 0.40 6.85 26.35
C HIS A 454 1.63 7.79 26.34
N GLU A 455 1.92 8.39 25.19
CA GLU A 455 3.00 9.38 25.06
C GLU A 455 2.75 10.63 25.93
N GLY A 456 3.78 11.08 26.65
CA GLY A 456 3.75 12.33 27.42
C GLY A 456 2.96 12.30 28.74
N ALA A 457 2.47 11.14 29.18
CA ALA A 457 1.64 10.98 30.38
C ALA A 457 2.40 10.52 31.64
N SER A 458 3.67 10.89 31.82
CA SER A 458 4.56 10.29 32.85
C SER A 458 4.00 10.28 34.28
N ALA A 459 3.22 11.29 34.67
CA ALA A 459 2.64 11.35 36.01
C ALA A 459 1.51 10.34 36.25
N TYR A 460 0.86 9.81 35.21
CA TYR A 460 -0.27 8.86 35.28
C TYR A 460 0.07 7.47 34.75
N GLU A 461 1.25 7.31 34.18
CA GLU A 461 1.71 6.04 33.61
C GLU A 461 1.88 4.99 34.70
N LEU A 462 1.37 3.79 34.41
CA LEU A 462 1.42 2.68 35.35
C LEU A 462 2.75 1.93 35.22
N GLU A 463 3.44 1.76 36.34
CA GLU A 463 4.63 0.92 36.40
C GLU A 463 4.24 -0.56 36.23
N ILE A 464 4.87 -1.22 35.27
CA ILE A 464 4.65 -2.64 34.97
C ILE A 464 5.91 -3.39 35.40
N GLU A 465 5.76 -4.28 36.39
CA GLU A 465 6.86 -5.05 36.95
C GLU A 465 6.74 -6.54 36.61
N GLY A 466 7.85 -7.10 36.12
CA GLY A 466 8.03 -8.53 35.86
C GLY A 466 7.26 -9.07 34.66
N ASP A 467 7.57 -10.30 34.27
CA ASP A 467 6.75 -11.06 33.33
C ASP A 467 5.74 -11.92 34.11
N VAL A 468 4.54 -12.08 33.55
CA VAL A 468 3.46 -12.87 34.12
C VAL A 468 2.91 -13.76 33.02
N SER A 469 3.10 -15.06 33.17
CA SER A 469 2.44 -16.05 32.30
C SER A 469 1.20 -16.62 32.99
N ALA A 470 0.05 -16.50 32.34
CA ALA A 470 -1.18 -17.19 32.73
C ALA A 470 -1.41 -18.48 31.93
N VAL A 471 -0.43 -18.90 31.12
CA VAL A 471 -0.49 -20.11 30.29
C VAL A 471 -0.30 -21.35 31.17
N PRO A 472 -1.08 -22.44 30.98
CA PRO A 472 -0.89 -23.69 31.72
C PRO A 472 0.53 -24.26 31.56
N GLU A 473 1.10 -24.82 32.63
CA GLU A 473 2.48 -25.37 32.62
C GLU A 473 2.71 -26.50 31.62
N ASN A 474 1.65 -27.22 31.22
CA ASN A 474 1.70 -28.31 30.25
C ASN A 474 1.58 -27.86 28.78
N VAL A 475 1.53 -26.55 28.53
CA VAL A 475 1.55 -25.96 27.18
C VAL A 475 2.96 -25.45 26.90
N SER A 476 3.55 -25.91 25.81
CA SER A 476 4.85 -25.42 25.36
C SER A 476 4.67 -24.14 24.55
N GLN A 477 5.55 -23.18 24.80
CA GLN A 477 5.60 -21.88 24.13
C GLN A 477 6.84 -21.82 23.25
N VAL A 478 6.64 -21.60 21.95
CA VAL A 478 7.68 -21.68 20.93
C VAL A 478 7.70 -20.39 20.11
N LEU A 479 8.90 -19.85 19.89
CA LEU A 479 9.14 -18.71 19.03
C LEU A 479 9.90 -19.16 17.79
N VAL A 480 9.43 -18.78 16.61
CA VAL A 480 10.13 -19.03 15.34
C VAL A 480 10.47 -17.67 14.71
N TRP A 481 11.75 -17.36 14.69
CA TRP A 481 12.33 -16.17 14.08
C TRP A 481 12.79 -16.52 12.66
N GLN A 482 12.19 -15.87 11.66
CA GLN A 482 12.46 -16.17 10.26
C GLN A 482 12.49 -14.93 9.39
N LYS A 483 13.19 -15.00 8.25
CA LYS A 483 13.12 -13.94 7.24
C LYS A 483 11.87 -14.17 6.37
N GLU A 484 11.19 -13.10 5.97
CA GLU A 484 10.04 -13.16 5.07
C GLU A 484 10.40 -13.78 3.71
N SER A 485 11.66 -13.63 3.28
CA SER A 485 12.19 -14.25 2.05
C SER A 485 12.20 -15.78 2.08
N ASP A 486 12.13 -16.39 3.26
CA ASP A 486 12.25 -17.85 3.42
C ASP A 486 10.95 -18.56 2.98
N ASN A 487 9.83 -17.83 2.81
CA ASN A 487 8.52 -18.34 2.38
C ASN A 487 7.97 -19.54 3.19
N LEU A 488 8.39 -19.70 4.46
CA LEU A 488 8.00 -20.83 5.31
C LEU A 488 6.69 -20.62 6.07
N LEU A 489 6.20 -19.39 6.16
CA LEU A 489 5.07 -19.04 7.02
C LEU A 489 3.77 -19.77 6.63
N GLU A 490 3.40 -19.74 5.35
CA GLU A 490 2.17 -20.39 4.86
C GLU A 490 2.22 -21.92 5.01
N PRO A 491 3.26 -22.63 4.52
CA PRO A 491 3.36 -24.08 4.72
C PRO A 491 3.39 -24.50 6.20
N MET A 492 4.09 -23.74 7.06
CA MET A 492 4.12 -23.97 8.50
C MET A 492 2.74 -23.83 9.14
N ASN A 493 2.03 -22.73 8.85
CA ASN A 493 0.68 -22.52 9.39
C ASN A 493 -0.32 -23.57 8.89
N ASN A 494 -0.20 -24.01 7.63
CA ASN A 494 -1.02 -25.09 7.09
C ASN A 494 -0.79 -26.41 7.83
N LEU A 495 0.47 -26.76 8.13
CA LEU A 495 0.79 -27.99 8.86
C LEU A 495 0.37 -27.91 10.33
N LEU A 496 0.55 -26.77 10.99
CA LEU A 496 0.06 -26.51 12.35
C LEU A 496 -1.46 -26.65 12.44
N SER A 497 -2.19 -26.07 11.49
CA SER A 497 -3.66 -26.20 11.42
C SER A 497 -4.09 -27.65 11.21
N THR A 498 -3.43 -28.36 10.29
CA THR A 498 -3.72 -29.79 10.03
C THR A 498 -3.47 -30.64 11.28
N LEU A 499 -2.36 -30.39 11.99
CA LEU A 499 -2.06 -31.05 13.26
C LEU A 499 -3.14 -30.78 14.32
N CYS A 500 -3.63 -29.55 14.40
CA CYS A 500 -4.68 -29.19 15.34
C CYS A 500 -6.04 -29.82 15.01
N ASP A 501 -6.37 -29.96 13.73
CA ASP A 501 -7.61 -30.55 13.26
C ASP A 501 -7.63 -32.08 13.43
N GLY A 502 -6.47 -32.71 13.22
CA GLY A 502 -6.30 -34.17 13.28
C GLY A 502 -6.02 -34.76 14.66
N SER A 503 -5.73 -33.93 15.68
CA SER A 503 -5.29 -34.39 17.00
C SER A 503 -6.09 -33.82 18.19
N ASP A 504 -5.83 -34.36 19.38
CA ASP A 504 -6.26 -33.78 20.66
C ASP A 504 -5.33 -32.65 21.15
N THR A 505 -4.27 -32.34 20.40
CA THR A 505 -3.35 -31.25 20.73
C THR A 505 -3.97 -29.91 20.36
N PHE A 506 -4.08 -29.00 21.32
CA PHE A 506 -4.44 -27.61 21.06
C PHE A 506 -3.23 -26.87 20.52
N VAL A 507 -3.45 -26.14 19.42
CA VAL A 507 -2.45 -25.26 18.81
C VAL A 507 -3.03 -23.86 18.77
N GLN A 508 -2.23 -22.88 19.16
CA GLN A 508 -2.49 -21.46 18.99
C GLN A 508 -1.28 -20.85 18.30
N SER A 509 -1.47 -20.11 17.22
CA SER A 509 -0.39 -19.40 16.53
C SER A 509 -0.75 -17.96 16.21
N ASN A 510 0.24 -17.08 16.31
CA ASN A 510 0.14 -15.69 15.89
C ASN A 510 1.51 -15.21 15.36
N THR A 511 1.53 -14.38 14.31
CA THR A 511 2.77 -13.94 13.65
C THR A 511 2.86 -12.43 13.61
N PHE A 512 4.00 -11.89 14.00
CA PHE A 512 4.33 -10.46 13.97
C PHE A 512 5.43 -10.18 12.95
N TYR A 513 5.40 -9.01 12.32
CA TYR A 513 6.30 -8.59 11.24
C TYR A 513 7.02 -7.29 11.58
N ASP A 514 8.27 -7.16 11.11
CA ASP A 514 9.11 -5.99 11.38
C ASP A 514 8.67 -4.77 10.58
N ALA A 515 8.35 -3.70 11.30
CA ALA A 515 7.98 -2.43 10.72
C ALA A 515 9.17 -1.58 10.24
N TYR A 516 10.38 -1.72 10.82
CA TYR A 516 11.34 -0.60 10.80
C TYR A 516 12.85 -0.84 10.75
N LYS A 517 13.41 -2.06 10.67
CA LYS A 517 14.89 -2.16 10.65
C LYS A 517 15.51 -3.02 9.55
N HIS A 518 14.88 -4.12 9.14
CA HIS A 518 15.53 -5.04 8.21
C HIS A 518 14.69 -5.52 7.03
N GLY A 519 13.50 -4.95 6.81
CA GLY A 519 12.71 -5.18 5.61
C GLY A 519 12.49 -6.67 5.31
N GLY A 520 11.84 -7.38 6.23
CA GLY A 520 11.44 -8.77 6.03
C GLY A 520 11.88 -9.75 7.12
N VAL A 521 11.62 -9.46 8.40
CA VAL A 521 11.72 -10.44 9.50
C VAL A 521 10.34 -10.64 10.12
N SER A 522 10.01 -11.89 10.43
CA SER A 522 8.79 -12.25 11.13
C SER A 522 9.07 -13.17 12.32
N THR A 523 8.27 -13.02 13.37
CA THR A 523 8.32 -13.87 14.55
C THR A 523 6.96 -14.55 14.73
N SER A 524 6.95 -15.88 14.65
CA SER A 524 5.76 -16.69 14.87
C SER A 524 5.75 -17.20 16.30
N HIS A 525 4.72 -16.85 17.06
CA HIS A 525 4.45 -17.28 18.41
C HIS A 525 3.51 -18.47 18.36
N ILE A 526 4.00 -19.64 18.74
CA ILE A 526 3.25 -20.90 18.68
C ILE A 526 3.12 -21.44 20.10
N ARG A 527 1.90 -21.76 20.52
CA ARG A 527 1.64 -22.49 21.75
C ARG A 527 1.00 -23.82 21.39
N LEU A 528 1.51 -24.89 21.99
CA LEU A 528 1.04 -26.25 21.72
C LEU A 528 1.01 -27.08 22.99
N GLY A 529 -0.08 -27.82 23.19
CA GLY A 529 -0.24 -28.69 24.36
C GLY A 529 -1.61 -29.35 24.46
N PRO A 530 -1.84 -30.18 25.49
CA PRO A 530 -3.09 -30.92 25.67
C PRO A 530 -4.20 -30.09 26.35
N SER A 531 -3.89 -28.88 26.81
CA SER A 531 -4.84 -27.98 27.47
C SER A 531 -5.38 -26.92 26.50
N PRO A 532 -6.64 -26.48 26.61
CA PRO A 532 -7.14 -25.33 25.88
C PRO A 532 -6.30 -24.08 26.14
N ILE A 533 -5.96 -23.35 25.07
CA ILE A 533 -5.09 -22.18 25.11
C ILE A 533 -5.96 -20.96 24.85
N ASN A 534 -5.95 -19.98 25.76
CA ASN A 534 -6.72 -18.74 25.59
C ASN A 534 -5.88 -17.49 25.89
N ALA A 535 -4.66 -17.45 25.34
CA ALA A 535 -3.66 -16.43 25.62
C ALA A 535 -3.44 -15.49 24.41
N PRO A 536 -4.34 -14.52 24.14
CA PRO A 536 -4.26 -13.62 22.98
C PRO A 536 -3.21 -12.50 23.16
N TYR A 537 -1.97 -12.88 23.45
CA TYR A 537 -0.84 -12.00 23.66
C TYR A 537 0.48 -12.70 23.27
N PRO A 538 1.54 -11.97 22.88
CA PRO A 538 2.87 -12.51 22.61
C PRO A 538 3.41 -13.37 23.75
N ILE A 539 4.24 -14.34 23.38
CA ILE A 539 5.05 -15.10 24.33
C ILE A 539 6.16 -14.18 24.85
N GLY A 540 6.19 -13.94 26.15
CA GLY A 540 7.29 -13.23 26.83
C GLY A 540 8.46 -14.16 27.15
N GLU A 541 8.17 -15.35 27.66
CA GLU A 541 9.15 -16.39 27.99
C GLU A 541 8.85 -17.71 27.27
N ALA A 542 9.65 -18.04 26.25
CA ALA A 542 9.52 -19.26 25.46
C ALA A 542 10.31 -20.44 26.04
N ASN A 543 9.79 -21.65 25.84
CA ASN A 543 10.47 -22.92 26.09
C ASN A 543 11.53 -23.20 25.01
N LEU A 544 11.21 -22.82 23.77
CA LEU A 544 12.01 -23.08 22.57
C LEU A 544 11.98 -21.84 21.68
N ALA A 545 13.15 -21.42 21.20
CA ALA A 545 13.29 -20.44 20.14
C ALA A 545 14.00 -21.09 18.96
N ILE A 546 13.47 -20.91 17.76
CA ILE A 546 14.07 -21.39 16.51
C ILE A 546 14.44 -20.16 15.68
N VAL A 547 15.65 -20.15 15.12
CA VAL A 547 16.15 -19.05 14.30
C VAL A 547 16.51 -19.59 12.91
N SER A 548 15.86 -19.06 11.86
CA SER A 548 16.07 -19.53 10.47
C SER A 548 17.45 -19.20 9.90
N SER A 549 18.14 -18.22 10.46
CA SER A 549 19.47 -17.80 10.03
C SER A 549 20.25 -17.14 11.17
N SER A 550 21.52 -17.50 11.35
CA SER A 550 22.42 -16.91 12.36
C SER A 550 22.50 -15.38 12.31
N SER A 551 22.35 -14.77 11.12
CA SER A 551 22.33 -13.31 10.95
C SER A 551 21.25 -12.59 11.77
N LEU A 552 20.17 -13.27 12.16
CA LEU A 552 19.14 -12.68 13.04
C LEU A 552 19.64 -12.48 14.47
N LEU A 553 20.64 -13.25 14.92
CA LEU A 553 21.21 -13.12 16.27
C LEU A 553 22.04 -11.84 16.42
N GLU A 554 22.53 -11.27 15.32
CA GLU A 554 23.22 -9.97 15.31
C GLU A 554 22.24 -8.80 15.43
N ALA A 555 21.03 -8.97 14.91
CA ALA A 555 20.00 -7.92 14.83
C ALA A 555 19.01 -7.95 16.00
N TYR A 556 18.80 -9.10 16.63
CA TYR A 556 17.80 -9.32 17.67
C TYR A 556 18.36 -10.08 18.87
N ASP A 557 17.95 -9.69 20.06
CA ASP A 557 18.22 -10.44 21.28
C ASP A 557 17.18 -11.55 21.46
N VAL A 558 17.39 -12.64 20.73
CA VAL A 558 16.52 -13.83 20.77
C VAL A 558 16.57 -14.51 22.14
N VAL A 559 17.70 -14.44 22.85
CA VAL A 559 17.89 -15.16 24.12
C VAL A 559 17.14 -14.51 25.27
N ALA A 560 16.95 -13.18 25.22
CA ALA A 560 16.06 -12.48 26.14
C ALA A 560 14.64 -13.07 26.16
N SER A 561 14.14 -13.57 25.02
CA SER A 561 12.80 -14.16 24.89
C SER A 561 12.68 -15.61 25.40
N LEU A 562 13.78 -16.24 25.81
CA LEU A 562 13.80 -17.59 26.38
C LEU A 562 13.75 -17.55 27.91
N ARG A 563 13.05 -18.53 28.50
CA ARG A 563 13.14 -18.81 29.95
C ARG A 563 14.50 -19.40 30.33
N THR A 564 14.86 -19.32 31.60
CA THR A 564 16.02 -20.05 32.15
C THR A 564 15.87 -21.56 31.92
N GLY A 565 16.91 -22.21 31.40
CA GLY A 565 16.89 -23.61 30.96
C GLY A 565 16.13 -23.84 29.65
N GLY A 566 15.87 -22.79 28.87
CA GLY A 566 15.23 -22.86 27.56
C GLY A 566 16.12 -23.50 26.48
N VAL A 567 15.52 -23.79 25.33
CA VAL A 567 16.21 -24.40 24.17
C VAL A 567 16.28 -23.39 23.03
N LEU A 568 17.44 -23.25 22.40
CA LEU A 568 17.64 -22.46 21.19
C LEU A 568 18.04 -23.40 20.04
N LEU A 569 17.30 -23.39 18.94
CA LEU A 569 17.63 -24.12 17.72
C LEU A 569 18.04 -23.12 16.62
N ILE A 570 19.22 -23.29 16.04
CA ILE A 570 19.73 -22.44 14.97
C ILE A 570 19.78 -23.26 13.67
N ASN A 571 19.11 -22.78 12.63
CA ASN A 571 19.29 -23.33 11.29
C ASN A 571 20.64 -22.87 10.72
N ALA A 572 21.61 -23.77 10.71
CA ALA A 572 22.97 -23.53 10.24
C ALA A 572 23.68 -24.86 9.98
N SER A 573 24.66 -24.85 9.08
CA SER A 573 25.52 -26.01 8.86
C SER A 573 26.18 -26.48 10.16
N VAL A 574 26.26 -27.80 10.33
CA VAL A 574 26.64 -28.53 11.55
C VAL A 574 28.15 -28.44 11.85
N GLU A 575 28.69 -27.23 11.88
CA GLU A 575 30.02 -26.92 12.42
C GLU A 575 29.89 -26.68 13.94
N SER A 576 31.00 -26.75 14.69
CA SER A 576 30.90 -26.50 16.13
C SER A 576 30.63 -25.01 16.37
N VAL A 577 29.71 -24.68 17.29
CA VAL A 577 29.44 -23.28 17.68
C VAL A 577 30.70 -22.57 18.20
N ASP A 578 31.70 -23.33 18.65
CA ASP A 578 33.02 -22.86 19.07
C ASP A 578 33.84 -22.27 17.90
N GLU A 579 33.78 -22.90 16.71
CA GLU A 579 34.50 -22.44 15.50
C GLU A 579 33.97 -21.10 14.97
N LYS A 580 32.70 -20.77 15.23
CA LYS A 580 32.07 -19.49 14.87
C LYS A 580 31.90 -18.54 16.05
N SER A 581 32.60 -18.80 17.16
CA SER A 581 32.52 -17.94 18.35
C SER A 581 32.80 -16.47 17.99
N ASP A 582 33.78 -16.17 17.15
CA ASP A 582 34.13 -14.79 16.78
C ASP A 582 33.02 -14.01 16.03
N GLU A 583 32.08 -14.71 15.41
CA GLU A 583 30.96 -14.11 14.64
C GLU A 583 29.72 -13.85 15.52
N LEU A 584 29.63 -14.44 16.71
CA LEU A 584 28.48 -14.31 17.60
C LEU A 584 28.60 -13.08 18.53
N PRO A 585 27.52 -12.29 18.72
CA PRO A 585 27.55 -11.12 19.60
C PRO A 585 27.92 -11.46 21.05
N THR A 586 28.66 -10.58 21.72
CA THR A 586 29.06 -10.76 23.13
C THR A 586 27.86 -10.90 24.06
N LEU A 587 26.81 -10.10 23.84
CA LEU A 587 25.59 -10.13 24.65
C LEU A 587 24.87 -11.48 24.54
N PHE A 588 24.78 -12.04 23.33
CA PHE A 588 24.22 -13.37 23.08
C PHE A 588 24.97 -14.45 23.88
N LYS A 589 26.30 -14.45 23.87
CA LYS A 589 27.12 -15.45 24.58
C LYS A 589 26.90 -15.43 26.09
N GLN A 590 26.81 -14.24 26.67
CA GLN A 590 26.57 -14.07 28.11
C GLN A 590 25.17 -14.51 28.51
N GLU A 591 24.13 -14.11 27.75
CA GLU A 591 22.74 -14.49 28.01
C GLU A 591 22.55 -16.01 27.93
N VAL A 592 23.19 -16.68 26.97
CA VAL A 592 23.15 -18.16 26.86
C VAL A 592 23.68 -18.85 28.12
N LEU A 593 24.78 -18.35 28.70
CA LEU A 593 25.33 -18.89 29.95
C LEU A 593 24.47 -18.53 31.17
N ASN A 594 24.10 -17.26 31.30
CA ASN A 594 23.35 -16.76 32.46
C ASN A 594 21.99 -17.44 32.61
N LYS A 595 21.33 -17.73 31.48
CA LYS A 595 20.04 -18.43 31.45
C LYS A 595 20.16 -19.94 31.28
N GLU A 596 21.37 -20.51 31.28
CA GLU A 596 21.61 -21.97 31.10
C GLU A 596 20.91 -22.55 29.84
N ILE A 597 21.01 -21.84 28.71
CA ILE A 597 20.30 -22.19 27.46
C ILE A 597 20.98 -23.38 26.77
N SER A 598 20.17 -24.36 26.35
CA SER A 598 20.63 -25.48 25.53
C SER A 598 20.57 -25.12 24.05
N VAL A 599 21.73 -25.05 23.38
CA VAL A 599 21.83 -24.69 21.96
C VAL A 599 21.93 -25.92 21.07
N TYR A 600 21.01 -26.05 20.12
CA TYR A 600 21.00 -27.07 19.08
C TYR A 600 21.24 -26.43 17.70
N THR A 601 21.88 -27.17 16.79
CA THR A 601 21.96 -26.81 15.38
C THR A 601 21.33 -27.88 14.50
N ILE A 602 20.80 -27.44 13.37
CA ILE A 602 20.25 -28.29 12.30
C ILE A 602 20.48 -27.59 10.96
N ASP A 603 20.74 -28.35 9.89
CA ASP A 603 20.85 -27.83 8.53
C ASP A 603 19.64 -28.31 7.74
N PHE A 604 18.56 -27.52 7.77
CA PHE A 604 17.30 -27.93 7.16
C PHE A 604 17.43 -28.05 5.63
N GLU A 605 18.17 -27.16 4.99
CA GLU A 605 18.44 -27.15 3.56
C GLU A 605 19.15 -28.42 3.11
N LYS A 606 20.13 -28.91 3.89
CA LYS A 606 20.79 -30.18 3.62
C LYS A 606 19.84 -31.36 3.72
N ILE A 607 19.02 -31.43 4.78
CA ILE A 607 18.05 -32.53 4.99
C ILE A 607 17.06 -32.59 3.83
N VAL A 608 16.50 -31.45 3.43
CA VAL A 608 15.55 -31.39 2.31
C VAL A 608 16.23 -31.76 0.99
N ARG A 609 17.44 -31.29 0.72
CA ARG A 609 18.20 -31.64 -0.50
C ARG A 609 18.56 -33.13 -0.58
N GLU A 610 18.89 -33.76 0.54
CA GLU A 610 19.20 -35.20 0.61
C GLU A 610 17.98 -36.08 0.39
N SER A 611 16.77 -35.59 0.68
CA SER A 611 15.52 -36.30 0.40
C SER A 611 15.25 -36.50 -1.10
N GLY A 612 15.81 -35.64 -1.96
CA GLY A 612 15.62 -35.68 -3.41
C GLY A 612 14.27 -35.15 -3.91
N LEU A 613 13.53 -34.41 -3.08
CA LEU A 613 12.28 -33.76 -3.48
C LEU A 613 12.51 -32.67 -4.54
N GLU A 614 11.57 -32.55 -5.48
CA GLU A 614 11.60 -31.48 -6.49
C GLU A 614 11.42 -30.09 -5.89
N HIS A 615 11.88 -29.07 -6.60
CA HIS A 615 11.91 -27.67 -6.14
C HIS A 615 10.53 -27.12 -5.73
N GLU A 616 9.44 -27.65 -6.30
CA GLU A 616 8.07 -27.24 -5.96
C GLU A 616 7.59 -27.72 -4.57
N HIS A 617 8.23 -28.73 -3.98
CA HIS A 617 7.89 -29.28 -2.67
C HIS A 617 8.85 -28.87 -1.55
N GLU A 618 9.92 -28.14 -1.88
CA GLU A 618 10.97 -27.74 -0.95
C GLU A 618 10.44 -26.96 0.26
N ALA A 619 9.56 -25.98 0.06
CA ALA A 619 9.00 -25.18 1.15
C ALA A 619 8.12 -26.00 2.11
N THR A 620 7.38 -26.98 1.59
CA THR A 620 6.56 -27.89 2.41
C THR A 620 7.44 -28.86 3.18
N ALA A 621 8.47 -29.41 2.53
CA ALA A 621 9.47 -30.27 3.16
C ALA A 621 10.23 -29.56 4.30
N MET A 622 10.59 -28.29 4.08
CA MET A 622 11.20 -27.42 5.08
C MET A 622 10.28 -27.21 6.29
N ALA A 623 8.98 -26.97 6.05
CA ALA A 623 7.99 -26.85 7.11
C ALA A 623 7.81 -28.16 7.89
N VAL A 624 7.85 -29.33 7.22
CA VAL A 624 7.84 -30.64 7.90
C VAL A 624 9.04 -30.77 8.84
N ALA A 625 10.24 -30.42 8.39
CA ALA A 625 11.45 -30.48 9.21
C ALA A 625 11.39 -29.51 10.41
N LEU A 626 10.87 -28.30 10.19
CA LEU A 626 10.66 -27.30 11.22
C LEU A 626 9.66 -27.75 12.30
N ILE A 627 8.46 -28.19 11.90
CA ILE A 627 7.44 -28.66 12.85
C ILE A 627 7.90 -29.92 13.57
N THR A 628 8.62 -30.82 12.90
CA THR A 628 9.21 -32.00 13.57
C THR A 628 10.21 -31.58 14.64
N SER A 629 11.05 -30.59 14.36
CA SER A 629 11.97 -30.00 15.35
C SER A 629 11.24 -29.38 16.53
N ILE A 630 10.13 -28.67 16.27
CA ILE A 630 9.26 -28.12 17.31
C ILE A 630 8.72 -29.25 18.19
N VAL A 631 8.07 -30.26 17.61
CA VAL A 631 7.49 -31.39 18.37
C VAL A 631 8.56 -32.09 19.22
N ARG A 632 9.77 -32.26 18.67
CA ARG A 632 10.88 -32.95 19.33
C ARG A 632 11.53 -32.16 20.48
N LEU A 633 11.67 -30.84 20.34
CA LEU A 633 12.39 -29.98 21.30
C LEU A 633 11.47 -29.21 22.26
N ALA A 634 10.18 -29.05 21.93
CA ALA A 634 9.22 -28.32 22.74
C ALA A 634 8.92 -28.98 24.10
N GLY A 635 9.41 -30.20 24.35
CA GLY A 635 9.22 -30.89 25.63
C GLY A 635 7.77 -31.27 25.90
N LEU A 636 7.02 -31.65 24.87
CA LEU A 636 5.61 -31.97 24.97
C LEU A 636 5.37 -33.21 25.84
N ALA A 637 4.44 -33.09 26.80
CA ALA A 637 3.96 -34.24 27.57
C ALA A 637 3.35 -35.33 26.67
N SER A 638 2.78 -34.94 25.52
CA SER A 638 2.14 -35.80 24.53
C SER A 638 3.02 -36.12 23.32
N PHE A 639 4.35 -36.01 23.43
CA PHE A 639 5.29 -36.13 22.31
C PHE A 639 4.98 -37.29 21.34
N GLU A 640 4.87 -38.53 21.85
CA GLU A 640 4.63 -39.73 21.02
C GLU A 640 3.29 -39.64 20.26
N ALA A 641 2.24 -39.15 20.91
CA ALA A 641 0.93 -39.00 20.28
C ALA A 641 0.96 -37.92 19.20
N THR A 642 1.50 -36.74 19.51
CA THR A 642 1.63 -35.63 18.57
C THR A 642 2.50 -36.00 17.37
N LEU A 643 3.50 -36.85 17.55
CA LEU A 643 4.34 -37.36 16.46
C LEU A 643 3.57 -38.33 15.53
N VAL A 644 2.77 -39.23 16.09
CA VAL A 644 1.87 -40.11 15.31
C VAL A 644 0.83 -39.28 14.56
N ASP A 645 0.29 -38.24 15.19
CA ASP A 645 -0.66 -37.34 14.56
C ASP A 645 0.00 -36.58 13.41
N LEU A 646 1.21 -36.07 13.59
CA LEU A 646 1.98 -35.41 12.52
C LEU A 646 2.22 -36.37 11.34
N ARG A 647 2.61 -37.61 11.59
CA ARG A 647 2.78 -38.64 10.53
C ARG A 647 1.46 -38.91 9.79
N THR A 648 0.34 -38.94 10.52
CA THR A 648 -1.00 -39.15 9.96
C THR A 648 -1.48 -37.93 9.16
N CYS A 649 -1.09 -36.71 9.57
CA CYS A 649 -1.41 -35.49 8.84
C CYS A 649 -0.76 -35.43 7.45
N LEU A 650 0.36 -36.14 7.27
CA LEU A 650 1.06 -36.24 5.99
C LEU A 650 0.42 -37.26 5.02
N ASP A 651 -0.53 -38.09 5.48
CA ASP A 651 -1.01 -39.32 4.82
C ASP A 651 -1.68 -39.16 3.42
N GLU A 652 -1.57 -40.23 2.61
CA GLU A 652 -1.55 -40.36 1.14
C GLU A 652 -2.73 -39.79 0.30
N LYS A 653 -3.89 -39.44 0.87
CA LYS A 653 -5.11 -39.22 0.05
C LYS A 653 -5.11 -37.93 -0.80
N ALA A 654 -4.09 -37.08 -0.66
CA ALA A 654 -3.99 -35.79 -1.36
C ALA A 654 -2.63 -35.52 -2.03
N ILE A 655 -1.63 -36.39 -1.83
CA ILE A 655 -0.23 -36.17 -2.25
C ILE A 655 0.25 -37.41 -3.02
N ASP A 656 1.16 -37.24 -3.97
CA ASP A 656 1.83 -38.37 -4.64
C ASP A 656 2.52 -39.28 -3.60
N SER A 657 2.37 -40.60 -3.73
CA SER A 657 2.92 -41.60 -2.78
C SER A 657 4.44 -41.47 -2.64
N GLU A 658 5.14 -41.06 -3.70
CA GLU A 658 6.58 -40.80 -3.65
C GLU A 658 6.93 -39.59 -2.76
N VAL A 659 6.16 -38.50 -2.86
CA VAL A 659 6.39 -37.28 -2.07
C VAL A 659 6.10 -37.53 -0.58
N PHE A 660 5.07 -38.33 -0.28
CA PHE A 660 4.75 -38.74 1.09
C PHE A 660 5.91 -39.48 1.75
N GLU A 661 6.45 -40.52 1.09
CA GLU A 661 7.58 -41.31 1.61
C GLU A 661 8.82 -40.44 1.88
N ARG A 662 9.10 -39.47 1.00
CA ARG A 662 10.22 -38.52 1.22
C ARG A 662 9.98 -37.59 2.41
N GLN A 663 8.75 -37.14 2.63
CA GLN A 663 8.42 -36.31 3.80
C GLN A 663 8.54 -37.10 5.11
N ILE A 664 8.16 -38.38 5.12
CA ILE A 664 8.38 -39.28 6.26
C ILE A 664 9.88 -39.48 6.51
N GLN A 665 10.69 -39.68 5.46
CA GLN A 665 12.15 -39.77 5.59
C GLN A 665 12.76 -38.51 6.24
N ILE A 666 12.30 -37.32 5.84
CA ILE A 666 12.74 -36.05 6.45
C ILE A 666 12.40 -36.03 7.94
N LEU A 667 11.16 -36.38 8.30
CA LEU A 667 10.71 -36.43 9.69
C LEU A 667 11.58 -37.39 10.52
N GLU A 668 11.90 -38.58 10.00
CA GLU A 668 12.75 -39.56 10.68
C GLU A 668 14.20 -39.06 10.81
N GLN A 669 14.76 -38.48 9.75
CA GLN A 669 16.11 -37.94 9.75
C GLN A 669 16.28 -36.83 10.81
N VAL A 670 15.30 -35.92 10.94
CA VAL A 670 15.30 -34.86 11.97
C VAL A 670 15.33 -35.45 13.37
N ILE A 671 14.54 -36.49 13.64
CA ILE A 671 14.41 -37.10 14.98
C ILE A 671 15.65 -37.90 15.36
N GLU A 672 16.21 -38.65 14.42
CA GLU A 672 17.31 -39.60 14.68
C GLU A 672 18.67 -38.92 14.70
N SER A 673 18.93 -37.97 13.80
CA SER A 673 20.28 -37.47 13.55
C SER A 673 20.39 -35.98 13.19
N GLY A 674 19.29 -35.31 12.88
CA GLY A 674 19.30 -33.91 12.42
C GLY A 674 19.60 -32.88 13.51
N LEU A 675 19.25 -33.17 14.77
CA LEU A 675 19.40 -32.25 15.89
C LEU A 675 20.71 -32.48 16.66
N VAL A 676 21.66 -31.55 16.54
CA VAL A 676 22.98 -31.66 17.18
C VAL A 676 23.10 -30.69 18.35
N LEU A 677 23.27 -31.23 19.57
CA LEU A 677 23.52 -30.45 20.78
C LEU A 677 24.94 -29.88 20.76
N GLN A 678 25.05 -28.57 20.93
CA GLN A 678 26.32 -27.84 20.90
C GLN A 678 26.93 -27.74 22.29
N LYS A 679 28.26 -27.89 22.38
CA LYS A 679 29.00 -27.71 23.63
C LYS A 679 29.36 -26.23 23.80
N ILE A 680 28.78 -25.58 24.81
CA ILE A 680 29.05 -24.17 25.10
C ILE A 680 30.37 -24.03 25.87
N PRO A 681 31.34 -23.22 25.39
CA PRO A 681 32.60 -22.97 26.09
C PRO A 681 32.39 -22.15 27.37
N GLU A 682 33.08 -22.50 28.47
CA GLU A 682 33.06 -21.71 29.72
C GLU A 682 33.66 -20.30 29.53
N SER A 683 34.53 -20.11 28.53
CA SER A 683 35.17 -18.83 28.19
C SER A 683 34.20 -17.73 27.76
N TRP A 684 32.95 -18.08 27.41
CA TRP A 684 31.90 -17.11 27.09
C TRP A 684 31.53 -16.22 28.29
N GLY A 685 31.83 -16.65 29.53
CA GLY A 685 31.58 -15.89 30.75
C GLY A 685 32.66 -14.86 31.11
N GLU A 686 33.82 -14.88 30.45
CA GLU A 686 34.98 -14.03 30.82
C GLU A 686 35.08 -12.72 30.02
N VAL A 687 34.19 -12.50 29.04
CA VAL A 687 34.23 -11.31 28.17
C VAL A 687 33.65 -10.08 28.90
N PRO A 688 34.41 -8.99 29.13
CA PRO A 688 33.90 -7.81 29.83
C PRO A 688 32.88 -7.04 28.98
N LEU A 689 31.85 -6.48 29.62
CA LEU A 689 30.94 -5.53 28.99
C LEU A 689 31.71 -4.26 28.52
N PRO A 690 31.34 -3.65 27.38
CA PRO A 690 31.80 -2.31 27.06
C PRO A 690 31.23 -1.30 28.07
N LEU A 691 32.11 -0.84 28.97
CA LEU A 691 32.10 0.42 29.74
C LEU A 691 31.09 0.60 30.89
N GLU A 692 31.66 0.71 32.10
CA GLU A 692 31.12 1.52 33.20
C GLU A 692 30.92 2.98 32.75
N ILE A 693 29.70 3.47 32.90
CA ILE A 693 29.33 4.86 32.63
C ILE A 693 29.93 5.76 33.72
N LYS A 694 30.79 6.71 33.34
CA LYS A 694 31.17 7.84 34.20
C LYS A 694 30.12 8.94 34.06
N GLU A 695 29.60 9.44 35.17
CA GLU A 695 28.64 10.56 35.21
C GLU A 695 29.21 11.79 34.46
N GLY A 696 28.50 12.26 33.42
CA GLY A 696 28.70 13.61 32.86
C GLY A 696 29.03 13.75 31.37
N GLU A 697 29.05 12.68 30.57
CA GLU A 697 29.14 12.78 29.09
C GLU A 697 27.82 12.37 28.42
N ASP A 698 27.38 13.13 27.40
CA ASP A 698 26.25 12.78 26.56
C ASP A 698 26.54 11.45 25.84
N VAL A 699 25.78 10.42 26.22
CA VAL A 699 25.93 9.03 25.77
C VAL A 699 25.37 8.89 24.35
N PRO A 700 26.12 8.35 23.37
CA PRO A 700 25.47 7.71 22.22
C PRO A 700 24.78 6.46 22.77
N GLU A 701 23.44 6.43 22.75
CA GLU A 701 22.63 5.25 23.10
C GLU A 701 23.32 3.97 22.61
N VAL A 702 23.80 3.13 23.53
CA VAL A 702 24.10 1.74 23.21
C VAL A 702 22.74 1.15 22.87
N LEU A 703 22.43 1.09 21.58
CA LEU A 703 21.21 0.50 21.03
C LEU A 703 21.11 -0.94 21.55
N ALA A 704 20.36 -1.15 22.63
CA ALA A 704 19.96 -2.48 23.07
C ALA A 704 19.30 -3.18 21.87
N LEU A 705 19.75 -4.40 21.55
CA LEU A 705 19.15 -5.18 20.47
C LEU A 705 17.66 -5.40 20.81
N PRO A 706 16.75 -5.22 19.85
CA PRO A 706 15.34 -5.50 20.10
C PRO A 706 15.14 -6.97 20.50
N THR A 707 14.39 -7.20 21.58
CA THR A 707 14.01 -8.53 22.06
C THR A 707 12.74 -9.06 21.39
N ALA A 708 12.03 -8.18 20.67
CA ALA A 708 10.83 -8.45 19.93
C ALA A 708 10.79 -7.61 18.66
N VAL A 709 10.03 -8.08 17.68
CA VAL A 709 9.76 -7.35 16.45
C VAL A 709 8.77 -6.21 16.72
N ALA A 710 9.08 -4.98 16.28
CA ALA A 710 8.17 -3.84 16.38
C ALA A 710 6.97 -4.10 15.46
N GLY A 711 5.86 -4.52 16.06
CA GLY A 711 4.78 -5.27 15.39
C GLY A 711 4.00 -4.48 14.34
N ASN A 712 4.31 -4.73 13.08
CA ASN A 712 3.32 -4.74 12.02
C ASN A 712 2.67 -6.13 11.97
N LEU A 713 1.36 -6.19 11.74
CA LEU A 713 0.66 -7.47 11.51
C LEU A 713 0.52 -7.78 10.01
N LEU A 714 1.11 -6.96 9.15
CA LEU A 714 1.02 -7.06 7.69
C LEU A 714 2.39 -7.42 7.12
N PRO A 715 2.48 -8.42 6.23
CA PRO A 715 3.73 -8.73 5.53
C PRO A 715 4.12 -7.60 4.59
N SER A 716 5.42 -7.30 4.52
CA SER A 716 5.98 -6.26 3.63
C SER A 716 5.84 -6.64 2.14
N THR A 717 5.85 -7.94 1.86
CA THR A 717 5.90 -8.54 0.51
C THR A 717 4.54 -8.67 -0.20
N GLY A 718 3.44 -8.28 0.45
CA GLY A 718 2.08 -8.30 -0.12
C GLY A 718 1.74 -7.15 -1.07
N TYR A 719 2.65 -6.18 -1.25
CA TYR A 719 2.50 -5.10 -2.22
C TYR A 719 2.80 -5.57 -3.66
N LYS A 720 1.93 -6.41 -4.21
CA LYS A 720 1.66 -6.40 -5.64
C LYS A 720 0.34 -5.69 -5.84
N TYR A 721 0.41 -4.42 -6.24
CA TYR A 721 -0.76 -3.69 -6.71
C TYR A 721 -1.21 -4.35 -8.02
N GLU A 722 -2.04 -5.39 -7.93
CA GLU A 722 -2.87 -5.76 -9.06
C GLU A 722 -3.94 -4.68 -9.16
N GLU A 723 -3.70 -3.72 -10.07
CA GLU A 723 -4.74 -2.79 -10.49
C GLU A 723 -6.01 -3.60 -10.75
N PRO A 724 -7.17 -3.24 -10.15
CA PRO A 724 -8.42 -3.73 -10.70
C PRO A 724 -8.41 -3.25 -12.15
N LYS A 725 -8.43 -4.18 -13.10
CA LYS A 725 -8.65 -3.90 -14.52
C LYS A 725 -10.06 -3.34 -14.66
N THR A 726 -10.24 -2.10 -14.25
CA THR A 726 -11.43 -1.32 -14.52
C THR A 726 -11.30 -0.94 -15.98
N HIS A 727 -11.92 -1.72 -16.85
CA HIS A 727 -12.32 -1.24 -18.16
C HIS A 727 -13.38 -0.14 -17.94
N VAL A 728 -12.92 1.07 -17.58
CA VAL A 728 -13.77 2.27 -17.55
C VAL A 728 -13.87 2.74 -18.99
N HIS A 729 -14.66 2.03 -19.80
CA HIS A 729 -15.30 2.71 -20.91
C HIS A 729 -16.28 3.71 -20.30
N SER A 730 -15.78 4.90 -19.99
CA SER A 730 -16.59 6.09 -19.75
C SER A 730 -17.33 6.33 -21.06
N LYS A 731 -18.53 5.75 -21.19
CA LYS A 731 -19.44 6.07 -22.28
C LYS A 731 -19.58 7.59 -22.29
N SER A 732 -19.33 8.23 -23.43
CA SER A 732 -19.22 9.69 -23.65
C SER A 732 -20.25 10.58 -22.90
N HIS A 733 -21.43 10.05 -22.57
CA HIS A 733 -22.42 10.74 -21.73
C HIS A 733 -21.98 10.98 -20.27
N HIS A 734 -21.17 10.11 -19.68
CA HIS A 734 -20.72 10.27 -18.31
C HIS A 734 -19.75 11.45 -18.17
N ALA A 735 -18.79 11.56 -19.09
CA ALA A 735 -17.92 12.73 -19.20
C ALA A 735 -18.70 14.03 -19.48
N ALA A 736 -19.71 13.96 -20.36
CA ALA A 736 -20.59 15.11 -20.62
C ALA A 736 -21.38 15.54 -19.36
N TRP A 737 -21.87 14.59 -18.56
CA TRP A 737 -22.53 14.89 -17.29
C TRP A 737 -21.58 15.49 -16.25
N MET A 738 -20.34 15.00 -16.17
CA MET A 738 -19.32 15.56 -15.29
C MET A 738 -18.96 17.01 -15.65
N GLY A 739 -19.01 17.37 -16.93
CA GLY A 739 -18.85 18.76 -17.39
C GLY A 739 -20.08 19.64 -17.16
N MET A 740 -21.30 19.10 -17.35
CA MET A 740 -22.55 19.83 -17.18
C MET A 740 -22.96 20.04 -15.72
N PHE A 741 -22.54 19.15 -14.82
CA PHE A 741 -22.92 19.15 -13.40
C PHE A 741 -21.67 19.20 -12.51
N SER A 742 -20.81 20.19 -12.74
CA SER A 742 -19.51 20.28 -12.09
C SER A 742 -19.59 20.37 -10.56
N GLU A 743 -20.65 20.96 -10.02
CA GLU A 743 -20.92 21.02 -8.58
C GLU A 743 -21.27 19.64 -7.99
N ALA A 744 -21.99 18.81 -8.75
CA ALA A 744 -22.42 17.49 -8.29
C ALA A 744 -21.27 16.47 -8.31
N TYR A 745 -20.37 16.60 -9.28
CA TYR A 745 -19.20 15.72 -9.44
C TYR A 745 -17.90 16.32 -8.89
N GLN A 746 -17.96 17.53 -8.30
CA GLN A 746 -16.82 18.27 -7.78
C GLN A 746 -15.68 18.45 -8.80
N THR A 747 -16.01 18.54 -10.08
CA THR A 747 -15.03 18.72 -11.15
C THR A 747 -14.53 20.16 -11.20
N ARG A 748 -13.26 20.33 -11.58
CA ARG A 748 -12.60 21.63 -11.66
C ARG A 748 -11.88 21.74 -12.98
N GLU A 749 -12.02 22.87 -13.66
CA GLU A 749 -11.19 23.19 -14.82
C GLU A 749 -9.85 23.74 -14.33
N ALA A 750 -8.75 23.16 -14.81
CA ALA A 750 -7.40 23.57 -14.45
C ALA A 750 -6.52 23.67 -15.70
N LEU A 751 -5.62 24.66 -15.72
CA LEU A 751 -4.61 24.78 -16.76
C LEU A 751 -3.58 23.65 -16.62
N ARG A 752 -3.31 22.98 -17.73
CA ARG A 752 -2.27 21.95 -17.78
C ARG A 752 -0.92 22.61 -18.07
N PRO A 753 0.16 22.15 -17.44
CA PRO A 753 0.19 21.15 -16.35
C PRO A 753 -0.10 21.74 -14.99
N SER A 754 -0.80 20.95 -14.16
CA SER A 754 -1.20 21.31 -12.79
C SER A 754 -0.06 21.19 -11.77
N GLU A 755 1.02 20.48 -12.09
CA GLU A 755 2.19 20.28 -11.22
C GLU A 755 3.10 21.51 -11.14
N HIS A 756 3.01 22.40 -12.13
CA HIS A 756 3.79 23.62 -12.19
C HIS A 756 2.87 24.84 -12.21
N THR A 757 3.32 25.96 -11.66
CA THR A 757 2.66 27.25 -11.87
C THR A 757 2.79 27.62 -13.35
N SER A 758 1.75 27.28 -14.10
CA SER A 758 1.71 27.41 -15.55
C SER A 758 0.85 28.61 -15.95
N TYR A 759 1.29 29.31 -17.00
CA TYR A 759 0.67 30.50 -17.52
C TYR A 759 0.31 30.30 -18.99
N VAL A 760 -0.79 30.91 -19.43
CA VAL A 760 -1.12 30.99 -20.85
C VAL A 760 -0.68 32.35 -21.36
N VAL A 761 0.29 32.37 -22.26
CA VAL A 761 0.85 33.57 -22.87
C VAL A 761 0.51 33.60 -24.36
N THR A 762 0.51 34.78 -24.97
CA THR A 762 0.21 34.92 -26.41
C THR A 762 1.48 35.30 -27.15
N CYS A 763 1.86 34.51 -28.16
CA CYS A 763 2.99 34.87 -29.03
C CYS A 763 2.66 36.16 -29.79
N THR A 764 3.49 37.19 -29.66
CA THR A 764 3.35 38.49 -30.34
C THR A 764 4.31 38.62 -31.51
N GLU A 765 5.50 38.03 -31.41
CA GLU A 765 6.49 37.99 -32.47
C GLU A 765 7.13 36.60 -32.56
N ASN A 766 7.35 36.12 -33.79
CA ASN A 766 8.18 34.97 -34.08
C ASN A 766 8.96 35.28 -35.36
N ARG A 767 10.20 35.75 -35.21
CA ARG A 767 11.02 36.29 -36.29
C ARG A 767 12.33 35.52 -36.42
N ARG A 768 12.63 35.03 -37.61
CA ARG A 768 13.93 34.41 -37.91
C ARG A 768 15.03 35.47 -37.90
N LEU A 769 16.11 35.20 -37.17
CA LEU A 769 17.30 36.06 -37.06
C LEU A 769 18.40 35.69 -38.06
N THR A 770 18.35 34.47 -38.62
CA THR A 770 19.31 34.00 -39.64
C THR A 770 18.74 34.13 -41.05
N PRO A 771 19.59 34.33 -42.08
CA PRO A 771 19.18 34.33 -43.48
C PRO A 771 18.48 33.03 -43.91
N ASP A 772 17.60 33.09 -44.91
CA ASP A 772 16.84 31.93 -45.37
C ASP A 772 17.70 30.80 -45.96
N ASP A 773 18.82 31.17 -46.58
CA ASP A 773 19.83 30.27 -47.14
C ASP A 773 20.81 29.72 -46.10
N TYR A 774 20.67 30.09 -44.83
CA TYR A 774 21.52 29.61 -43.75
C TYR A 774 20.99 28.32 -43.12
N GLU A 775 21.89 27.34 -42.93
CA GLU A 775 21.56 25.99 -42.46
C GLU A 775 20.96 25.93 -41.05
N ARG A 776 21.24 26.90 -40.17
CA ARG A 776 20.65 26.95 -38.81
C ARG A 776 19.54 27.97 -38.74
N ASN A 777 18.36 27.53 -38.35
CA ASN A 777 17.23 28.41 -38.10
C ASN A 777 17.29 28.91 -36.64
N VAL A 778 17.50 30.20 -36.45
CA VAL A 778 17.46 30.84 -35.12
C VAL A 778 16.33 31.87 -35.12
N PHE A 779 15.48 31.84 -34.10
CA PHE A 779 14.29 32.66 -33.97
C PHE A 779 14.34 33.53 -32.72
N HIS A 780 13.94 34.78 -32.87
CA HIS A 780 13.51 35.65 -31.80
C HIS A 780 12.01 35.46 -31.60
N MET A 781 11.58 35.21 -30.37
CA MET A 781 10.17 35.10 -30.04
C MET A 781 9.81 36.03 -28.91
N GLU A 782 8.67 36.70 -29.01
CA GLU A 782 8.09 37.52 -27.96
C GLU A 782 6.72 36.97 -27.57
N MET A 783 6.42 37.02 -26.28
CA MET A 783 5.15 36.58 -25.73
C MET A 783 4.59 37.62 -24.77
N ASP A 784 3.35 38.05 -25.02
CA ASP A 784 2.60 38.94 -24.13
C ASP A 784 2.20 38.19 -22.86
N ILE A 785 2.58 38.77 -21.72
CA ILE A 785 2.29 38.28 -20.38
C ILE A 785 1.27 39.18 -19.64
N THR A 786 0.67 40.17 -20.31
CA THR A 786 -0.31 41.09 -19.73
C THR A 786 -1.48 40.32 -19.09
N GLY A 787 -1.77 40.60 -17.83
CA GLY A 787 -2.89 39.99 -17.10
C GLY A 787 -2.68 38.52 -16.71
N THR A 788 -1.52 37.92 -17.02
CA THR A 788 -1.21 36.53 -16.64
C THR A 788 -0.66 36.41 -15.21
N GLY A 789 -0.09 37.49 -14.66
CA GLY A 789 0.60 37.50 -13.38
C GLY A 789 2.00 36.85 -13.41
N LEU A 790 2.51 36.49 -14.59
CA LEU A 790 3.83 35.90 -14.75
C LEU A 790 4.91 36.91 -14.36
N VAL A 791 5.71 36.56 -13.36
CA VAL A 791 6.91 37.30 -12.93
C VAL A 791 8.11 36.37 -13.06
N TYR A 792 9.22 36.90 -13.57
CA TYR A 792 10.47 36.17 -13.73
C TYR A 792 11.67 37.03 -13.35
N ASN A 793 12.71 36.39 -12.82
CA ASN A 793 13.95 37.05 -12.47
C ASN A 793 14.96 36.96 -13.60
N ILE A 794 15.99 37.81 -13.54
CA ILE A 794 17.11 37.75 -14.47
C ILE A 794 17.84 36.42 -14.29
N GLY A 795 18.01 35.70 -15.40
CA GLY A 795 18.62 34.37 -15.43
C GLY A 795 17.63 33.24 -15.61
N ASP A 796 16.37 33.43 -15.23
CA ASP A 796 15.36 32.37 -15.26
C ASP A 796 15.16 31.80 -16.67
N ALA A 797 14.69 30.57 -16.73
CA ALA A 797 14.33 29.90 -17.97
C ALA A 797 12.81 29.78 -18.09
N LEU A 798 12.30 30.04 -19.30
CA LEU A 798 10.91 29.79 -19.65
C LEU A 798 10.78 28.36 -20.18
N GLY A 799 10.06 27.53 -19.42
CA GLY A 799 9.63 26.21 -19.85
C GLY A 799 8.45 26.31 -20.80
N VAL A 800 8.62 25.90 -22.05
CA VAL A 800 7.55 25.83 -23.06
C VAL A 800 7.03 24.41 -23.16
N TRP A 801 5.72 24.24 -23.07
CA TRP A 801 5.06 22.95 -23.30
C TRP A 801 4.81 22.78 -24.80
N GLY A 802 5.58 21.90 -25.44
CA GLY A 802 5.37 21.53 -26.83
C GLY A 802 4.15 20.60 -26.99
N SER A 803 3.65 20.49 -28.22
CA SER A 803 2.62 19.50 -28.58
C SER A 803 3.12 18.60 -29.70
N ASN A 804 2.54 17.40 -29.79
CA ASN A 804 2.67 16.58 -30.99
C ASN A 804 1.94 17.26 -32.16
N GLY A 805 2.36 16.96 -33.39
CA GLY A 805 1.81 17.57 -34.60
C GLY A 805 0.48 16.92 -34.96
N ASP A 806 -0.46 17.73 -35.46
CA ASP A 806 -1.81 17.26 -35.83
C ASP A 806 -1.75 16.09 -36.82
N ASP A 807 -0.94 16.22 -37.87
CA ASP A 807 -0.83 15.20 -38.92
C ASP A 807 -0.31 13.86 -38.39
N GLU A 808 0.67 13.88 -37.47
CA GLU A 808 1.25 12.65 -36.91
C GLU A 808 0.31 11.97 -35.92
N VAL A 809 -0.45 12.76 -35.12
CA VAL A 809 -1.46 12.21 -34.20
C VAL A 809 -2.62 11.62 -34.99
N ASN A 810 -3.07 12.28 -36.06
CA ASN A 810 -4.14 11.77 -36.92
C ASN A 810 -3.75 10.47 -37.63
N ASP A 811 -2.51 10.37 -38.14
CA ASP A 811 -1.98 9.11 -38.71
C ASP A 811 -1.94 7.99 -37.66
N PHE A 812 -1.51 8.29 -36.44
CA PHE A 812 -1.49 7.30 -35.36
C PHE A 812 -2.90 6.86 -34.94
N LEU A 813 -3.86 7.77 -34.82
CA LEU A 813 -5.26 7.45 -34.52
C LEU A 813 -5.84 6.48 -35.55
N GLN A 814 -5.55 6.71 -36.84
CA GLN A 814 -5.97 5.83 -37.91
C GLN A 814 -5.31 4.45 -37.82
N PHE A 815 -4.01 4.39 -37.56
CA PHE A 815 -3.28 3.14 -37.37
C PHE A 815 -3.81 2.33 -36.18
N TYR A 816 -4.06 2.97 -35.04
CA TYR A 816 -4.47 2.33 -33.79
C TYR A 816 -5.98 2.07 -33.70
N GLY A 817 -6.76 2.52 -34.69
CA GLY A 817 -8.21 2.31 -34.75
C GLY A 817 -9.01 3.12 -33.73
N LEU A 818 -8.53 4.31 -33.33
CA LEU A 818 -9.15 5.15 -32.31
C LEU A 818 -9.94 6.32 -32.93
N ASN A 819 -11.05 6.70 -32.30
CA ASN A 819 -11.76 7.93 -32.61
C ASN A 819 -11.26 9.08 -31.73
N GLY A 820 -10.63 10.09 -32.34
CA GLY A 820 -10.01 11.21 -31.62
C GLY A 820 -10.96 12.03 -30.73
N ASP A 821 -12.26 12.03 -31.05
CA ASP A 821 -13.31 12.76 -30.33
C ASP A 821 -13.81 12.04 -29.07
N ASP A 822 -13.48 10.76 -28.89
CA ASP A 822 -13.90 10.00 -27.72
C ASP A 822 -13.21 10.54 -26.45
N VAL A 823 -13.94 10.62 -25.35
CA VAL A 823 -13.42 11.16 -24.07
C VAL A 823 -13.03 10.03 -23.13
N VAL A 824 -11.78 10.03 -22.72
CA VAL A 824 -11.17 9.02 -21.85
C VAL A 824 -10.71 9.66 -20.56
N GLY A 825 -10.99 8.97 -19.44
CA GLY A 825 -10.53 9.34 -18.11
C GLY A 825 -9.27 8.56 -17.74
N ALA A 826 -8.19 9.24 -17.36
CA ALA A 826 -6.97 8.60 -16.89
C ALA A 826 -6.39 9.30 -15.65
N ALA A 827 -6.06 8.52 -14.63
CA ALA A 827 -5.24 8.97 -13.51
C ALA A 827 -3.76 8.82 -13.89
N ARG A 828 -2.95 9.86 -13.66
CA ARG A 828 -1.50 9.79 -13.84
C ARG A 828 -0.80 10.24 -12.56
N ALA A 829 0.26 9.53 -12.20
CA ALA A 829 1.17 9.96 -11.14
C ALA A 829 1.86 11.27 -11.55
N PRO A 830 2.08 12.21 -10.61
CA PRO A 830 2.99 13.32 -10.84
C PRO A 830 4.42 12.84 -11.11
N SER A 831 5.17 13.62 -11.88
CA SER A 831 6.48 13.25 -12.40
C SER A 831 7.53 13.11 -11.27
N GLY A 832 7.91 11.90 -10.83
CA GLY A 832 8.95 11.71 -9.80
C GLY A 832 9.14 10.26 -9.31
N HIS A 833 10.22 9.98 -8.55
CA HIS A 833 10.63 8.65 -8.04
C HIS A 833 9.68 8.00 -7.00
N HIS A 834 8.43 8.47 -6.89
CA HIS A 834 7.37 7.89 -6.06
C HIS A 834 6.07 7.80 -6.88
N ALA A 835 6.09 7.01 -7.95
CA ALA A 835 4.95 6.87 -8.85
C ALA A 835 3.78 6.09 -8.21
N ASP A 836 4.07 5.15 -7.32
CA ASP A 836 3.06 4.20 -6.81
C ASP A 836 2.26 4.73 -5.61
N GLU A 837 2.83 5.59 -4.77
CA GLU A 837 2.11 6.24 -3.66
C GLU A 837 1.20 7.39 -4.12
N ALA A 838 1.51 8.02 -5.26
CA ALA A 838 0.84 9.23 -5.70
C ALA A 838 -0.45 8.99 -6.53
N ILE A 839 -0.65 7.79 -7.10
CA ILE A 839 -1.85 7.47 -7.91
C ILE A 839 -3.09 7.28 -7.04
N ALA A 840 -2.94 6.79 -5.81
CA ALA A 840 -4.06 6.58 -4.89
C ALA A 840 -4.83 7.87 -4.52
N ASN A 841 -4.19 9.03 -4.69
CA ASN A 841 -4.77 10.36 -4.51
C ASN A 841 -4.74 11.22 -5.80
N ALA A 842 -4.40 10.64 -6.95
CA ALA A 842 -4.32 11.39 -8.21
C ALA A 842 -5.72 11.73 -8.74
N ASN A 843 -5.95 13.00 -9.05
CA ASN A 843 -7.18 13.42 -9.73
C ASN A 843 -7.27 12.74 -11.10
N VAL A 844 -8.41 12.12 -11.41
CA VAL A 844 -8.67 11.57 -12.74
C VAL A 844 -8.89 12.73 -13.71
N GLU A 845 -8.05 12.84 -14.74
CA GLU A 845 -8.25 13.81 -15.82
C GLU A 845 -9.15 13.20 -16.91
N TYR A 846 -10.07 13.97 -17.48
CA TYR A 846 -10.89 13.56 -18.63
C TYR A 846 -10.60 14.45 -19.83
N ARG A 847 -10.21 13.85 -20.97
CA ARG A 847 -9.91 14.57 -22.21
C ARG A 847 -10.28 13.72 -23.43
N THR A 848 -10.41 14.36 -24.59
CA THR A 848 -10.54 13.60 -25.83
C THR A 848 -9.24 12.84 -26.12
N ILE A 849 -9.32 11.72 -26.83
CA ILE A 849 -8.13 10.94 -27.21
C ILE A 849 -7.14 11.81 -27.99
N THR A 850 -7.60 12.68 -28.89
CA THR A 850 -6.74 13.64 -29.59
C THR A 850 -5.94 14.49 -28.61
N HIS A 851 -6.58 15.05 -27.58
CA HIS A 851 -5.87 15.88 -26.59
C HIS A 851 -4.89 15.08 -25.74
N TRP A 852 -5.24 13.84 -25.37
CA TRP A 852 -4.31 12.94 -24.68
C TRP A 852 -3.06 12.68 -25.52
N LEU A 853 -3.24 12.29 -26.78
CA LEU A 853 -2.12 11.97 -27.66
C LEU A 853 -1.33 13.20 -28.10
N GLN A 854 -1.97 14.37 -28.18
CA GLN A 854 -1.35 15.59 -28.67
C GLN A 854 -0.61 16.39 -27.60
N GLN A 855 -1.22 16.55 -26.42
CA GLN A 855 -0.78 17.51 -25.39
C GLN A 855 -0.25 16.82 -24.12
N VAL A 856 -0.46 15.51 -23.98
CA VAL A 856 -0.15 14.80 -22.74
C VAL A 856 0.94 13.76 -22.93
N THR A 857 0.78 12.82 -23.85
CA THR A 857 1.71 11.71 -24.03
C THR A 857 2.85 12.09 -24.99
N ASP A 858 4.08 11.75 -24.64
CA ASP A 858 5.26 11.89 -25.51
C ASP A 858 5.32 10.74 -26.54
N LEU A 859 4.27 10.61 -27.35
CA LEU A 859 4.04 9.52 -28.30
C LEU A 859 5.18 9.37 -29.34
N PHE A 860 5.79 10.49 -29.72
CA PHE A 860 6.94 10.54 -30.65
C PHE A 860 8.28 10.71 -29.93
N GLY A 861 8.29 10.53 -28.61
CA GLY A 861 9.47 10.47 -27.77
C GLY A 861 10.15 9.10 -27.82
N ARG A 862 11.31 8.98 -27.14
CA ARG A 862 12.10 7.75 -27.11
C ARG A 862 11.64 6.85 -25.95
N PRO A 863 11.23 5.58 -26.21
CA PRO A 863 10.82 4.65 -25.16
C PRO A 863 12.00 4.16 -24.33
N GLY A 864 11.84 4.15 -23.00
CA GLY A 864 12.76 3.51 -22.07
C GLY A 864 12.53 2.00 -21.96
N LYS A 865 13.44 1.27 -21.28
CA LYS A 865 13.32 -0.19 -21.14
C LYS A 865 12.00 -0.65 -20.49
N GLY A 866 11.53 0.07 -19.48
CA GLY A 866 10.26 -0.26 -18.80
C GLY A 866 9.04 -0.24 -19.71
N PHE A 867 9.06 0.56 -20.80
CA PHE A 867 7.98 0.53 -21.78
C PHE A 867 7.96 -0.78 -22.57
N TYR A 868 9.12 -1.30 -22.99
CA TYR A 868 9.19 -2.57 -23.73
C TYR A 868 8.77 -3.76 -22.86
N GLU A 869 9.16 -3.73 -21.58
CA GLU A 869 8.76 -4.74 -20.59
C GLU A 869 7.24 -4.74 -20.38
N ALA A 870 6.67 -3.57 -20.10
CA ALA A 870 5.23 -3.45 -19.91
C ALA A 870 4.44 -3.75 -21.18
N LEU A 871 4.94 -3.37 -22.36
CA LEU A 871 4.29 -3.66 -23.64
C LEU A 871 4.27 -5.17 -23.95
N ALA A 872 5.28 -5.93 -23.52
CA ALA A 872 5.34 -7.38 -23.71
C ALA A 872 4.20 -8.14 -23.01
N GLU A 873 3.57 -7.54 -21.98
CA GLU A 873 2.39 -8.13 -21.33
C GLU A 873 1.14 -8.11 -22.20
N TYR A 874 1.07 -7.17 -23.15
CA TYR A 874 -0.05 -7.00 -24.07
C TYR A 874 0.15 -7.72 -25.41
N ALA A 875 1.31 -8.35 -25.64
CA ALA A 875 1.62 -9.08 -26.87
C ALA A 875 0.87 -10.43 -26.91
N GLU A 876 -0.04 -10.57 -27.87
CA GLU A 876 -0.75 -11.83 -28.14
C GLU A 876 0.12 -12.83 -28.92
N ASP A 877 1.05 -12.35 -29.76
CA ASP A 877 1.98 -13.20 -30.51
C ASP A 877 3.18 -13.60 -29.61
N PRO A 878 3.39 -14.91 -29.35
CA PRO A 878 4.51 -15.40 -28.56
C PRO A 878 5.89 -14.97 -29.09
N ASP A 879 6.05 -14.83 -30.40
CA ASP A 879 7.32 -14.45 -31.02
C ASP A 879 7.62 -12.96 -30.82
N GLU A 880 6.60 -12.09 -30.96
CA GLU A 880 6.71 -10.66 -30.64
C GLU A 880 6.98 -10.44 -29.16
N LYS A 881 6.30 -11.19 -28.28
CA LYS A 881 6.53 -11.17 -26.83
C LYS A 881 7.95 -11.56 -26.47
N ALA A 882 8.45 -12.64 -27.05
CA ALA A 882 9.82 -13.10 -26.83
C ALA A 882 10.85 -12.07 -27.32
N GLU A 883 10.62 -11.42 -28.46
CA GLU A 883 11.51 -10.38 -28.99
C GLU A 883 11.49 -9.11 -28.12
N LEU A 884 10.32 -8.65 -27.65
CA LEU A 884 10.21 -7.53 -26.72
C LEU A 884 11.02 -7.77 -25.43
N LEU A 885 10.92 -8.99 -24.86
CA LEU A 885 11.68 -9.38 -23.68
C LEU A 885 13.17 -9.59 -23.98
N ARG A 886 13.53 -10.08 -25.18
CA ARG A 886 14.92 -10.21 -25.60
C ARG A 886 15.61 -8.85 -25.71
N LEU A 887 14.92 -7.84 -26.28
CA LEU A 887 15.45 -6.49 -26.45
C LEU A 887 15.85 -5.83 -25.12
N ILE A 888 15.18 -6.15 -24.01
CA ILE A 888 15.52 -5.64 -22.67
C ILE A 888 16.57 -6.49 -21.93
N GLY A 889 16.68 -7.78 -22.28
CA GLY A 889 17.64 -8.72 -21.72
C GLY A 889 19.09 -8.49 -22.15
N ASP A 890 20.01 -9.26 -21.58
CA ASP A 890 21.45 -9.11 -21.83
C ASP A 890 21.85 -9.31 -23.30
N THR A 891 21.14 -10.20 -24.00
CA THR A 891 21.38 -10.53 -25.41
C THR A 891 20.88 -9.44 -26.37
N GLY A 892 19.93 -8.59 -25.96
CA GLY A 892 19.37 -7.50 -26.77
C GLY A 892 19.99 -6.12 -26.55
N LYS A 893 20.92 -5.97 -25.58
CA LYS A 893 21.59 -4.69 -25.28
C LYS A 893 22.15 -3.94 -26.51
N PRO A 894 22.85 -4.59 -27.47
CA PRO A 894 23.35 -3.91 -28.67
C PRO A 894 22.23 -3.38 -29.57
N ASP A 895 21.16 -4.15 -29.73
CA ASP A 895 20.02 -3.80 -30.56
C ASP A 895 19.22 -2.64 -29.94
N PHE A 896 19.01 -2.69 -28.62
CA PHE A 896 18.41 -1.58 -27.88
C PHE A 896 19.24 -0.29 -28.01
N LYS A 897 20.56 -0.37 -27.88
CA LYS A 897 21.46 0.78 -28.09
C LYS A 897 21.32 1.36 -29.50
N LYS A 898 21.30 0.50 -30.52
CA LYS A 898 21.08 0.90 -31.91
C LYS A 898 19.72 1.60 -32.09
N ARG A 899 18.65 1.10 -31.46
CA ARG A 899 17.32 1.74 -31.48
C ARG A 899 17.32 3.13 -30.86
N VAL A 900 18.08 3.33 -29.77
CA VAL A 900 18.26 4.65 -29.14
C VAL A 900 19.01 5.60 -30.07
N GLU A 901 20.07 5.13 -30.75
CA GLU A 901 20.83 5.89 -31.75
C GLU A 901 19.98 6.23 -32.99
N GLU A 902 19.10 5.31 -33.40
CA GLU A 902 18.13 5.49 -34.50
C GLU A 902 16.93 6.36 -34.12
N THR A 903 16.79 6.77 -32.85
CA THR A 903 15.67 7.58 -32.36
C THR A 903 14.31 6.96 -32.66
N VAL A 904 14.21 5.64 -32.44
CA VAL A 904 12.93 4.91 -32.51
C VAL A 904 11.97 5.46 -31.46
N THR A 905 10.72 5.72 -31.87
CA THR A 905 9.70 6.33 -31.01
C THR A 905 8.72 5.31 -30.42
N TYR A 906 7.90 5.69 -29.43
CA TYR A 906 6.82 4.81 -28.92
C TYR A 906 5.88 4.39 -30.06
N ALA A 907 5.51 5.33 -30.93
CA ALA A 907 4.68 5.04 -32.11
C ALA A 907 5.37 4.11 -33.13
N ASP A 908 6.71 4.16 -33.26
CA ASP A 908 7.45 3.24 -34.12
C ASP A 908 7.43 1.81 -33.53
N VAL A 909 7.60 1.66 -32.22
CA VAL A 909 7.57 0.35 -31.53
C VAL A 909 6.18 -0.28 -31.63
N LEU A 910 5.10 0.49 -31.42
CA LEU A 910 3.73 -0.01 -31.55
C LEU A 910 3.38 -0.44 -32.98
N ARG A 911 3.99 0.18 -34.00
CA ARG A 911 3.86 -0.26 -35.40
C ARG A 911 4.68 -1.51 -35.71
N GLU A 912 5.79 -1.71 -35.01
CA GLU A 912 6.67 -2.87 -35.17
C GLU A 912 6.12 -4.14 -34.51
N PHE A 913 5.44 -4.00 -33.37
CA PHE A 913 4.84 -5.09 -32.60
C PHE A 913 3.31 -4.97 -32.54
N PRO A 914 2.59 -5.18 -33.67
CA PRO A 914 1.16 -4.97 -33.76
C PRO A 914 0.32 -5.91 -32.88
N SER A 915 0.85 -7.07 -32.46
CA SER A 915 0.14 -7.95 -31.52
C SER A 915 0.12 -7.41 -30.09
N ALA A 916 1.05 -6.50 -29.76
CA ALA A 916 1.10 -5.80 -28.48
C ALA A 916 0.20 -4.57 -28.51
N HIS A 917 -1.10 -4.79 -28.29
CA HIS A 917 -2.13 -3.77 -28.50
C HIS A 917 -2.89 -3.40 -27.20
N PRO A 918 -2.30 -2.59 -26.31
CA PRO A 918 -2.98 -2.05 -25.13
C PRO A 918 -4.30 -1.33 -25.42
N SER A 919 -5.14 -1.16 -24.39
CA SER A 919 -6.26 -0.21 -24.46
C SER A 919 -5.75 1.23 -24.50
N VAL A 920 -6.57 2.20 -24.95
CA VAL A 920 -6.14 3.62 -24.97
C VAL A 920 -5.87 4.15 -23.57
N GLU A 921 -6.62 3.69 -22.57
CA GLU A 921 -6.42 4.00 -21.15
C GLU A 921 -5.04 3.53 -20.67
N ASP A 922 -4.69 2.28 -20.98
CA ASP A 922 -3.39 1.71 -20.62
C ASP A 922 -2.27 2.39 -21.40
N LEU A 923 -2.48 2.69 -22.68
CA LEU A 923 -1.52 3.38 -23.52
C LEU A 923 -1.17 4.77 -22.96
N ILE A 924 -2.17 5.51 -22.46
CA ILE A 924 -1.95 6.82 -21.81
C ILE A 924 -1.08 6.69 -20.55
N LYS A 925 -1.22 5.59 -19.79
CA LYS A 925 -0.40 5.32 -18.60
C LYS A 925 1.03 4.89 -18.97
N LEU A 926 1.17 4.04 -19.99
CA LEU A 926 2.44 3.45 -20.42
C LEU A 926 3.38 4.47 -21.07
N ILE A 927 2.85 5.44 -21.83
CA ILE A 927 3.68 6.45 -22.50
C ILE A 927 4.00 7.61 -21.56
N ALA A 928 5.28 7.96 -21.45
CA ALA A 928 5.76 9.08 -20.63
C ALA A 928 5.07 10.41 -20.99
N PRO A 929 4.86 11.33 -20.03
CA PRO A 929 4.24 12.61 -20.34
C PRO A 929 5.22 13.54 -21.08
N ILE A 930 4.69 14.43 -21.92
CA ILE A 930 5.46 15.53 -22.52
C ILE A 930 6.03 16.38 -21.39
N LYS A 931 7.33 16.69 -21.44
CA LYS A 931 8.02 17.56 -20.46
C LYS A 931 8.22 18.97 -21.05
N PRO A 932 8.30 20.03 -20.21
CA PRO A 932 8.55 21.37 -20.71
C PRO A 932 9.99 21.49 -21.18
N ARG A 933 10.19 22.13 -22.32
CA ARG A 933 11.54 22.49 -22.77
C ARG A 933 11.90 23.87 -22.23
N HIS A 934 12.94 23.93 -21.43
CA HIS A 934 13.43 25.17 -20.84
C HIS A 934 14.32 25.92 -21.83
N TYR A 935 14.02 27.20 -22.03
CA TYR A 935 14.80 28.15 -22.81
C TYR A 935 15.17 29.33 -21.90
N SER A 936 16.45 29.71 -21.87
CA SER A 936 16.89 30.88 -21.10
C SER A 936 16.15 32.14 -21.61
N ILE A 937 15.63 32.94 -20.68
CA ILE A 937 14.89 34.14 -21.03
C ILE A 937 15.85 35.20 -21.59
N ALA A 938 15.45 35.82 -22.71
CA ALA A 938 16.27 36.76 -23.48
C ALA A 938 15.95 38.24 -23.22
N SER A 939 15.09 38.54 -22.25
CA SER A 939 14.66 39.91 -21.90
C SER A 939 14.72 40.16 -20.40
N SER A 940 14.98 41.41 -20.00
CA SER A 940 14.73 41.88 -18.62
C SER A 940 13.26 42.28 -18.46
N GLN A 941 12.61 41.82 -17.38
CA GLN A 941 11.25 42.24 -17.07
C GLN A 941 11.20 43.73 -16.65
N ARG A 942 12.31 44.30 -16.15
CA ARG A 942 12.42 45.73 -15.87
C ARG A 942 12.38 46.57 -17.15
N MET A 943 12.94 46.05 -18.25
CA MET A 943 12.88 46.68 -19.57
C MET A 943 11.54 46.42 -20.28
N HIS A 944 11.03 45.19 -20.18
CA HIS A 944 9.83 44.71 -20.86
C HIS A 944 8.80 44.19 -19.84
N ALA A 945 8.07 45.10 -19.18
CA ALA A 945 7.17 44.75 -18.08
C ALA A 945 6.09 43.70 -18.44
N ASN A 946 5.61 43.73 -19.68
CA ASN A 946 4.51 42.92 -20.18
C ASN A 946 4.91 41.94 -21.30
N SER A 947 6.21 41.73 -21.54
CA SER A 947 6.68 40.80 -22.58
C SER A 947 7.85 39.95 -22.11
N VAL A 948 7.81 38.65 -22.42
CA VAL A 948 8.95 37.74 -22.22
C VAL A 948 9.49 37.30 -23.58
N HIS A 949 10.81 37.35 -23.74
CA HIS A 949 11.46 37.12 -25.02
C HIS A 949 12.29 35.83 -24.95
N LEU A 950 12.32 35.06 -26.03
CA LEU A 950 13.15 33.87 -26.19
C LEU A 950 14.04 33.96 -27.42
N LEU A 951 15.16 33.24 -27.35
CA LEU A 951 16.07 33.03 -28.46
C LEU A 951 16.20 31.52 -28.69
N VAL A 952 15.57 31.03 -29.76
CA VAL A 952 15.37 29.60 -30.00
C VAL A 952 16.12 29.18 -31.25
N VAL A 953 16.90 28.10 -31.18
CA VAL A 953 17.46 27.43 -32.36
C VAL A 953 16.69 26.16 -32.65
N VAL A 954 16.39 25.91 -33.93
CA VAL A 954 15.79 24.65 -34.35
C VAL A 954 16.79 23.52 -34.12
N HIS A 955 16.33 22.50 -33.42
CA HIS A 955 17.13 21.31 -33.17
C HIS A 955 16.68 20.21 -34.13
N ASP A 956 17.46 19.97 -35.18
CA ASP A 956 17.27 18.88 -36.12
C ASP A 956 18.56 18.08 -36.29
N TRP A 957 18.42 16.81 -36.65
CA TRP A 957 19.54 15.88 -36.84
C TRP A 957 19.18 14.80 -37.86
N GLN A 958 20.19 14.10 -38.37
CA GLN A 958 20.01 12.88 -39.15
C GLN A 958 20.32 11.66 -38.29
N THR A 959 19.48 10.64 -38.33
CA THR A 959 19.76 9.34 -37.69
C THR A 959 20.87 8.61 -38.46
N PRO A 960 21.53 7.59 -37.89
CA PRO A 960 22.53 6.80 -38.62
C PRO A 960 21.98 6.17 -39.90
N ALA A 961 20.69 5.81 -39.94
CA ALA A 961 19.98 5.38 -41.15
C ALA A 961 19.61 6.51 -42.14
N GLY A 962 20.02 7.75 -41.90
CA GLY A 962 19.80 8.91 -42.79
C GLY A 962 18.42 9.56 -42.68
N ARG A 963 17.60 9.20 -41.68
CA ARG A 963 16.28 9.83 -41.47
C ARG A 963 16.46 11.21 -40.84
N HIS A 964 15.81 12.23 -41.41
CA HIS A 964 15.77 13.57 -40.82
C HIS A 964 14.78 13.60 -39.65
N ARG A 965 15.21 14.14 -38.51
CA ARG A 965 14.41 14.26 -37.29
C ARG A 965 14.52 15.69 -36.76
N ILE A 966 13.41 16.19 -36.23
CA ILE A 966 13.31 17.53 -35.64
C ILE A 966 12.80 17.38 -34.21
N GLY A 967 13.37 18.13 -33.27
CA GLY A 967 12.94 18.14 -31.88
C GLY A 967 11.48 18.61 -31.75
N GLN A 968 10.69 17.92 -30.94
CA GLN A 968 9.25 18.15 -30.77
C GLN A 968 8.93 19.62 -30.43
N CYS A 969 9.52 20.17 -29.36
CA CYS A 969 9.23 21.53 -28.92
C CYS A 969 9.74 22.60 -29.91
N THR A 970 10.92 22.41 -30.52
CA THR A 970 11.42 23.34 -31.53
C THR A 970 10.58 23.32 -32.80
N ARG A 971 10.07 22.15 -33.21
CA ARG A 971 9.13 22.05 -34.34
C ARG A 971 7.82 22.77 -34.03
N TYR A 972 7.28 22.58 -32.83
CA TYR A 972 6.11 23.30 -32.35
C TYR A 972 6.33 24.82 -32.42
N LEU A 973 7.43 25.32 -31.83
CA LEU A 973 7.78 26.76 -31.80
C LEU A 973 7.96 27.38 -33.19
N VAL A 974 8.55 26.66 -34.15
CA VAL A 974 8.65 27.13 -35.54
C VAL A 974 7.29 27.31 -36.19
N GLY A 975 6.31 26.48 -35.84
CA GLY A 975 4.94 26.57 -36.36
C GLY A 975 4.08 27.65 -35.71
N VAL A 976 4.51 28.22 -34.58
CA VAL A 976 3.75 29.24 -33.84
C VAL A 976 3.68 30.54 -34.63
N ARG A 977 2.47 31.05 -34.83
CA ARG A 977 2.22 32.36 -35.46
C ARG A 977 1.88 33.40 -34.39
N PRO A 978 2.14 34.70 -34.65
CA PRO A 978 1.61 35.76 -33.81
C PRO A 978 0.10 35.61 -33.60
N GLY A 979 -0.35 35.71 -32.34
CA GLY A 979 -1.73 35.47 -31.90
C GLY A 979 -1.99 34.07 -31.32
N THR A 980 -1.08 33.11 -31.50
CA THR A 980 -1.21 31.77 -30.91
C THR A 980 -0.99 31.81 -29.39
N LYS A 981 -1.89 31.18 -28.64
CA LYS A 981 -1.76 30.98 -27.19
C LYS A 981 -0.87 29.78 -26.88
N MET A 982 -0.04 29.90 -25.86
CA MET A 982 0.94 28.90 -25.47
C MET A 982 0.97 28.73 -23.97
N THR A 983 1.14 27.50 -23.50
CA THR A 983 1.37 27.21 -22.09
C THR A 983 2.86 27.29 -21.78
N VAL A 984 3.22 28.06 -20.77
CA VAL A 984 4.58 28.22 -20.28
C VAL A 984 4.67 28.11 -18.76
N CYS A 985 5.85 27.78 -18.24
CA CYS A 985 6.17 27.85 -16.81
C CYS A 985 7.54 28.52 -16.61
N VAL A 986 7.79 29.08 -15.44
CA VAL A 986 9.10 29.69 -15.11
C VAL A 986 9.90 28.74 -14.23
N LYS A 987 11.17 28.54 -14.56
CA LYS A 987 12.12 27.77 -13.77
C LYS A 987 13.29 28.66 -13.33
N PRO A 988 13.57 28.76 -12.03
CA PRO A 988 14.76 29.45 -11.53
C PRO A 988 16.06 28.88 -12.10
N SER A 989 17.00 29.75 -12.44
CA SER A 989 18.34 29.37 -12.91
C SER A 989 19.45 29.83 -11.95
N VAL A 990 20.63 29.22 -12.08
CA VAL A 990 21.87 29.67 -11.44
C VAL A 990 22.51 30.86 -12.17
N MET A 991 22.01 31.23 -13.35
CA MET A 991 22.45 32.39 -14.14
C MET A 991 21.96 33.72 -13.52
N ILE A 992 22.31 34.00 -12.27
CA ILE A 992 21.94 35.24 -11.58
C ILE A 992 23.00 36.33 -11.78
N LEU A 993 22.60 37.61 -11.71
CA LEU A 993 23.55 38.72 -11.72
C LEU A 993 24.39 38.77 -10.42
N PRO A 994 25.59 39.38 -10.44
CA PRO A 994 26.38 39.60 -9.23
C PRO A 994 25.58 40.33 -8.14
N PRO A 995 25.74 39.97 -6.84
CA PRO A 995 24.98 40.57 -5.75
C PRO A 995 25.14 42.09 -5.65
N ARG A 996 26.32 42.62 -5.99
CA ARG A 996 26.58 44.06 -6.00
C ARG A 996 26.61 44.59 -7.42
N GLN A 997 25.92 45.70 -7.62
CA GLN A 997 25.85 46.30 -8.94
C GLN A 997 27.21 46.78 -9.47
N THR A 998 28.15 47.15 -8.59
CA THR A 998 29.49 47.61 -8.99
C THR A 998 30.45 46.47 -9.36
N GLN A 999 30.10 45.20 -9.14
CA GLN A 999 30.94 44.05 -9.49
C GLN A 999 31.00 43.86 -11.01
N ALA A 1000 32.17 43.42 -11.49
CA ALA A 1000 32.37 43.10 -12.89
C ALA A 1000 31.61 41.83 -13.31
N CYS A 1001 30.99 41.87 -14.49
CA CYS A 1001 30.25 40.76 -15.08
C CYS A 1001 30.90 40.38 -16.42
N ILE A 1002 31.56 39.23 -16.45
CA ILE A 1002 32.21 38.68 -17.64
C ILE A 1002 31.34 37.56 -18.18
N MET A 1003 30.82 37.76 -19.38
CA MET A 1003 29.83 36.88 -20.01
C MET A 1003 30.42 36.26 -21.27
N SER A 1004 30.20 34.97 -21.48
CA SER A 1004 30.65 34.24 -22.65
C SER A 1004 29.49 33.49 -23.29
N GLY A 1005 28.96 34.04 -24.38
CA GLY A 1005 27.76 33.55 -25.06
C GLY A 1005 28.06 32.98 -26.44
N LEU A 1006 27.68 31.72 -26.66
CA LEU A 1006 27.89 31.03 -27.95
C LEU A 1006 26.56 30.80 -28.66
N GLY A 1007 26.37 31.46 -29.81
CA GLY A 1007 25.11 31.40 -30.57
C GLY A 1007 23.90 31.77 -29.70
N THR A 1008 22.96 30.84 -29.54
CA THR A 1008 21.77 31.06 -28.70
C THR A 1008 22.06 31.17 -27.20
N GLY A 1009 23.28 30.80 -26.75
CA GLY A 1009 23.75 31.10 -25.39
C GLY A 1009 23.86 32.61 -25.09
N MET A 1010 23.60 33.48 -26.07
CA MET A 1010 23.46 34.91 -25.90
C MET A 1010 22.18 35.33 -25.14
N ALA A 1011 21.17 34.46 -25.06
CA ALA A 1011 19.87 34.76 -24.45
C ALA A 1011 19.98 35.36 -23.02
N PRO A 1012 20.57 34.68 -22.02
CA PRO A 1012 20.64 35.23 -20.66
C PRO A 1012 21.46 36.52 -20.60
N PHE A 1013 22.50 36.65 -21.44
CA PHE A 1013 23.36 37.83 -21.45
C PHE A 1013 22.67 39.06 -22.05
N ARG A 1014 21.77 38.88 -23.00
CA ARG A 1014 20.91 39.98 -23.47
C ARG A 1014 20.04 40.49 -22.32
N ALA A 1015 19.45 39.60 -21.51
CA ALA A 1015 18.68 39.99 -20.34
C ALA A 1015 19.53 40.72 -19.28
N PHE A 1016 20.77 40.24 -19.02
CA PHE A 1016 21.71 40.89 -18.11
C PHE A 1016 22.05 42.32 -18.55
N ILE A 1017 22.36 42.51 -19.83
CA ILE A 1017 22.69 43.81 -20.40
C ILE A 1017 21.49 44.76 -20.29
N GLN A 1018 20.28 44.30 -20.61
CA GLN A 1018 19.07 45.11 -20.48
C GLN A 1018 18.77 45.51 -19.03
N GLU A 1019 18.97 44.61 -18.06
CA GLU A 1019 18.79 44.92 -16.64
C GLU A 1019 19.76 46.03 -16.19
N ARG A 1020 21.04 45.89 -16.57
CA ARG A 1020 22.07 46.87 -16.26
C ARG A 1020 21.89 48.20 -16.99
N ALA A 1021 21.35 48.17 -18.21
CA ALA A 1021 20.94 49.38 -18.92
C ALA A 1021 19.84 50.12 -18.16
N CYS A 1022 18.81 49.41 -17.66
CA CYS A 1022 17.74 49.99 -16.87
C CYS A 1022 18.25 50.58 -15.54
N ALA A 1023 19.19 49.92 -14.87
CA ALA A 1023 19.82 50.42 -13.65
C ALA A 1023 20.63 51.70 -13.90
N LYS A 1024 21.47 51.71 -14.96
CA LYS A 1024 22.25 52.89 -15.37
C LYS A 1024 21.33 54.07 -15.72
N LEU A 1025 20.23 53.82 -16.43
CA LEU A 1025 19.22 54.84 -16.75
C LEU A 1025 18.50 55.37 -15.51
N ALA A 1026 18.34 54.56 -14.47
CA ALA A 1026 17.79 54.97 -13.18
C ALA A 1026 18.80 55.75 -12.30
N GLY A 1027 20.03 55.97 -12.79
CA GLY A 1027 21.09 56.68 -12.06
C GLY A 1027 21.87 55.81 -11.09
N GLU A 1028 21.74 54.49 -11.18
CA GLU A 1028 22.48 53.53 -10.34
C GLU A 1028 23.89 53.29 -10.91
N GLU A 1029 24.87 53.10 -10.02
CA GLU A 1029 26.26 52.81 -10.42
C GLU A 1029 26.40 51.35 -10.83
N VAL A 1030 26.85 51.11 -12.07
CA VAL A 1030 26.97 49.79 -12.68
C VAL A 1030 28.44 49.47 -12.96
N GLY A 1031 28.89 48.29 -12.52
CA GLY A 1031 30.24 47.80 -12.75
C GLY A 1031 30.52 47.38 -14.20
N PRO A 1032 31.78 47.08 -14.53
CA PRO A 1032 32.18 46.72 -15.89
C PRO A 1032 31.44 45.47 -16.42
N MET A 1033 30.93 45.54 -17.65
CA MET A 1033 30.33 44.40 -18.35
C MET A 1033 31.13 44.02 -19.60
N ILE A 1034 31.64 42.79 -19.63
CA ILE A 1034 32.43 42.27 -20.74
C ILE A 1034 31.68 41.10 -21.37
N LEU A 1035 31.48 41.13 -22.69
CA LEU A 1035 30.84 40.07 -23.45
C LEU A 1035 31.81 39.47 -24.48
N TYR A 1036 32.10 38.19 -24.33
CA TYR A 1036 32.68 37.34 -25.35
C TYR A 1036 31.55 36.66 -26.13
N PHE A 1037 31.32 37.10 -27.36
CA PHE A 1037 30.30 36.52 -28.24
C PHE A 1037 30.96 35.68 -29.33
N GLY A 1038 30.53 34.41 -29.44
CA GLY A 1038 31.01 33.50 -30.46
C GLY A 1038 29.90 32.97 -31.36
N SER A 1039 30.11 33.00 -32.68
CA SER A 1039 29.24 32.34 -33.66
C SER A 1039 29.99 31.85 -34.90
N ARG A 1040 29.28 31.29 -35.88
CA ARG A 1040 29.91 30.76 -37.09
C ARG A 1040 30.36 31.87 -38.03
N SER A 1041 29.50 32.85 -38.31
CA SER A 1041 29.80 33.94 -39.23
C SER A 1041 29.16 35.25 -38.77
N ARG A 1042 29.88 36.36 -38.95
CA ARG A 1042 29.36 37.70 -38.65
C ARG A 1042 28.16 38.07 -39.52
N GLY A 1043 28.21 37.74 -40.82
CA GLY A 1043 27.17 38.14 -41.77
C GLY A 1043 25.87 37.34 -41.67
N GLN A 1044 25.93 36.14 -41.07
CA GLN A 1044 24.79 35.20 -41.05
C GLN A 1044 24.26 34.90 -39.64
N GLU A 1045 25.10 35.00 -38.60
CA GLU A 1045 24.76 34.54 -37.24
C GLU A 1045 25.30 35.52 -36.16
N TYR A 1046 25.33 36.82 -36.43
CA TYR A 1046 25.62 37.84 -35.41
C TYR A 1046 24.34 38.31 -34.71
N LEU A 1047 23.86 37.48 -33.79
CA LEU A 1047 22.58 37.66 -33.09
C LEU A 1047 22.59 38.97 -32.28
N TYR A 1048 21.61 39.85 -32.55
CA TYR A 1048 21.47 41.18 -31.92
C TYR A 1048 22.69 42.10 -32.09
N GLY A 1049 23.46 41.96 -33.19
CA GLY A 1049 24.68 42.73 -33.39
C GLY A 1049 24.51 44.25 -33.25
N GLU A 1050 23.47 44.82 -33.86
CA GLU A 1050 23.16 46.25 -33.77
C GLU A 1050 22.89 46.71 -32.32
N GLU A 1051 22.14 45.91 -31.54
CA GLU A 1051 21.84 46.19 -30.13
C GLU A 1051 23.12 46.14 -29.28
N LEU A 1052 23.98 45.13 -29.50
CA LEU A 1052 25.23 44.97 -28.74
C LEU A 1052 26.26 46.05 -29.06
N GLU A 1053 26.39 46.44 -30.32
CA GLU A 1053 27.29 47.53 -30.72
C GLU A 1053 26.81 48.87 -30.16
N ALA A 1054 25.49 49.10 -30.06
CA ALA A 1054 24.93 50.29 -29.42
C ALA A 1054 25.27 50.35 -27.92
N TYR A 1055 25.11 49.25 -27.17
CA TYR A 1055 25.49 49.20 -25.75
C TYR A 1055 27.00 49.35 -25.52
N HIS A 1056 27.84 48.91 -26.46
CA HIS A 1056 29.27 49.13 -26.42
C HIS A 1056 29.62 50.60 -26.68
N ALA A 1057 28.97 51.24 -27.65
CA ALA A 1057 29.16 52.66 -27.94
C ALA A 1057 28.69 53.57 -26.79
N ASP A 1058 27.63 53.19 -26.07
CA ASP A 1058 27.15 53.88 -24.85
C ASP A 1058 28.07 53.64 -23.61
N GLY A 1059 29.04 52.74 -23.74
CA GLY A 1059 29.97 52.38 -22.67
C GLY A 1059 29.35 51.55 -21.54
N LEU A 1060 28.14 51.01 -21.71
CA LEU A 1060 27.57 50.02 -20.79
C LEU A 1060 28.35 48.71 -20.89
N LEU A 1061 28.56 48.21 -22.12
CA LEU A 1061 29.49 47.12 -22.38
C LEU A 1061 30.90 47.70 -22.45
N SER A 1062 31.66 47.57 -21.36
CA SER A 1062 33.05 48.02 -21.30
C SER A 1062 33.97 47.18 -22.21
N GLY A 1063 33.59 45.95 -22.53
CA GLY A 1063 34.28 45.10 -23.49
C GLY A 1063 33.33 44.27 -24.35
N LEU A 1064 33.46 44.37 -25.67
CA LEU A 1064 32.78 43.49 -26.62
C LEU A 1064 33.83 42.75 -27.45
N ARG A 1065 33.89 41.43 -27.32
CA ARG A 1065 34.89 40.55 -27.96
C ARG A 1065 34.17 39.56 -28.85
N LEU A 1066 34.36 39.71 -30.16
CA LEU A 1066 33.62 38.95 -31.16
C LEU A 1066 34.53 37.87 -31.77
N ALA A 1067 34.03 36.63 -31.83
CA ALA A 1067 34.73 35.50 -32.41
C ALA A 1067 33.86 34.81 -33.47
N PHE A 1068 34.30 34.85 -34.73
CA PHE A 1068 33.60 34.21 -35.85
C PHE A 1068 34.49 33.11 -36.45
N SER A 1069 33.99 31.88 -36.46
CA SER A 1069 34.81 30.70 -36.79
C SER A 1069 34.89 30.36 -38.29
N ARG A 1070 34.06 30.95 -39.14
CA ARG A 1070 33.96 30.67 -40.59
C ARG A 1070 34.27 31.86 -41.50
N ASP A 1071 34.51 33.05 -40.96
CA ASP A 1071 34.74 34.26 -41.77
C ASP A 1071 36.17 34.31 -42.37
N GLN A 1072 37.08 33.45 -41.89
CA GLN A 1072 38.48 33.36 -42.33
C GLN A 1072 38.98 31.90 -42.29
N PRO A 1073 40.10 31.55 -42.97
CA PRO A 1073 40.58 30.16 -43.08
C PRO A 1073 40.97 29.48 -41.76
N HIS A 1074 41.44 30.26 -40.76
CA HIS A 1074 41.77 29.76 -39.43
C HIS A 1074 40.62 30.04 -38.46
N LYS A 1075 40.23 29.05 -37.66
CA LYS A 1075 39.08 29.18 -36.77
C LYS A 1075 39.41 30.08 -35.57
N ILE A 1076 38.66 31.16 -35.41
CA ILE A 1076 38.73 32.03 -34.23
C ILE A 1076 37.55 31.69 -33.32
N TYR A 1077 37.84 31.33 -32.07
CA TYR A 1077 36.86 31.03 -31.03
C TYR A 1077 37.04 31.96 -29.83
N ILE A 1078 36.07 31.93 -28.90
CA ILE A 1078 36.03 32.81 -27.72
C ILE A 1078 37.28 32.68 -26.84
N GLN A 1079 37.82 31.48 -26.66
CA GLN A 1079 39.02 31.23 -25.85
C GLN A 1079 40.25 31.96 -26.41
N HIS A 1080 40.34 32.12 -27.73
CA HIS A 1080 41.44 32.88 -28.34
C HIS A 1080 41.33 34.36 -27.98
N LYS A 1081 40.10 34.90 -27.93
CA LYS A 1081 39.85 36.28 -27.47
C LYS A 1081 40.07 36.45 -25.98
N MET A 1082 39.77 35.44 -25.18
CA MET A 1082 40.06 35.45 -23.75
C MET A 1082 41.57 35.43 -23.48
N MET A 1083 42.35 34.68 -24.26
CA MET A 1083 43.82 34.67 -24.17
C MET A 1083 44.44 36.04 -24.54
N GLU A 1084 43.83 36.79 -25.46
CA GLU A 1084 44.23 38.17 -25.78
C GLU A 1084 43.96 39.14 -24.60
N ASP A 1085 43.01 38.84 -23.72
CA ASP A 1085 42.57 39.69 -22.60
C ASP A 1085 43.04 39.17 -21.22
N LYS A 1086 44.14 38.42 -21.17
CA LYS A 1086 44.62 37.75 -19.94
C LYS A 1086 44.82 38.70 -18.75
N GLU A 1087 45.29 39.92 -18.99
CA GLU A 1087 45.48 40.92 -17.94
C GLU A 1087 44.13 41.34 -17.33
N TYR A 1088 43.09 41.53 -18.17
CA TYR A 1088 41.74 41.89 -17.72
C TYR A 1088 41.07 40.76 -16.94
N LEU A 1089 41.22 39.51 -17.42
CA LEU A 1089 40.64 38.35 -16.73
C LEU A 1089 41.27 38.15 -15.35
N ASN A 1090 42.59 38.29 -15.23
CA ASN A 1090 43.25 38.22 -13.93
C ASN A 1090 42.81 39.36 -13.00
N GLU A 1091 42.72 40.59 -13.51
CA GLU A 1091 42.31 41.74 -12.69
C GLU A 1091 40.90 41.59 -12.12
N TYR A 1092 39.93 41.19 -12.95
CA TYR A 1092 38.52 41.13 -12.51
C TYR A 1092 38.16 39.85 -11.76
N LEU A 1093 38.79 38.72 -12.07
CA LEU A 1093 38.44 37.43 -11.44
C LEU A 1093 39.34 37.08 -10.25
N ASN A 1094 40.65 37.38 -10.32
CA ASN A 1094 41.59 37.04 -9.25
C ASN A 1094 41.82 38.20 -8.28
N ASN A 1095 42.08 39.41 -8.79
CA ASN A 1095 42.38 40.58 -7.95
C ASN A 1095 41.12 41.30 -7.43
N SER A 1096 39.98 41.09 -8.10
CA SER A 1096 38.69 41.67 -7.76
C SER A 1096 37.64 40.57 -7.50
N ASP A 1097 36.42 41.00 -7.17
CA ASP A 1097 35.29 40.13 -6.87
C ASP A 1097 34.31 39.97 -8.05
N GLY A 1098 34.82 39.99 -9.29
CA GLY A 1098 34.03 39.81 -10.51
C GLY A 1098 33.50 38.39 -10.69
N HIS A 1099 32.48 38.25 -11.52
CA HIS A 1099 31.85 36.97 -11.86
C HIS A 1099 32.06 36.62 -13.34
N PHE A 1100 32.21 35.33 -13.62
CA PHE A 1100 32.32 34.76 -14.96
C PHE A 1100 31.13 33.85 -15.26
N TYR A 1101 30.56 34.00 -16.46
CA TYR A 1101 29.43 33.23 -16.95
C TYR A 1101 29.71 32.64 -18.33
N LEU A 1102 29.38 31.36 -18.53
CA LEU A 1102 29.42 30.71 -19.86
C LEU A 1102 28.05 30.09 -20.18
N CYS A 1103 27.49 30.44 -21.33
CA CYS A 1103 26.29 29.80 -21.85
C CYS A 1103 26.47 29.37 -23.30
N GLY A 1104 26.21 28.09 -23.60
CA GLY A 1104 26.46 27.54 -24.94
C GLY A 1104 26.64 26.02 -24.97
N PRO A 1105 27.15 25.45 -26.07
CA PRO A 1105 27.44 24.02 -26.15
C PRO A 1105 28.57 23.61 -25.20
N THR A 1106 28.64 22.33 -24.83
CA THR A 1106 29.62 21.80 -23.85
C THR A 1106 31.08 21.76 -24.33
N TRP A 1107 31.33 21.61 -25.64
CA TRP A 1107 32.69 21.39 -26.17
C TRP A 1107 33.77 22.46 -25.87
N PRO A 1108 33.48 23.78 -25.75
CA PRO A 1108 34.48 24.81 -25.46
C PRO A 1108 34.69 25.06 -23.96
N ALA A 1109 33.96 24.37 -23.06
CA ALA A 1109 34.05 24.63 -21.63
C ALA A 1109 35.45 24.34 -21.05
N GLY A 1110 36.12 23.31 -21.57
CA GLY A 1110 37.53 23.01 -21.22
C GLY A 1110 38.47 24.12 -21.67
N ASP A 1111 38.39 24.51 -22.94
CA ASP A 1111 39.24 25.56 -23.52
C ASP A 1111 39.06 26.93 -22.83
N VAL A 1112 37.83 27.25 -22.43
CA VAL A 1112 37.51 28.48 -21.68
C VAL A 1112 38.11 28.43 -20.28
N ARG A 1113 38.00 27.28 -19.60
CA ARG A 1113 38.66 27.05 -18.31
C ARG A 1113 40.18 27.25 -18.44
N ASP A 1114 40.79 26.66 -19.46
CA ASP A 1114 42.23 26.74 -19.68
C ASP A 1114 42.68 28.17 -19.97
N ALA A 1115 41.88 28.95 -20.71
CA ALA A 1115 42.15 30.37 -20.94
C ALA A 1115 42.11 31.20 -19.63
N ILE A 1116 41.16 30.91 -18.73
CA ILE A 1116 41.08 31.59 -17.42
C ILE A 1116 42.24 31.18 -16.51
N VAL A 1117 42.54 29.88 -16.41
CA VAL A 1117 43.69 29.39 -15.61
C VAL A 1117 44.99 29.97 -16.15
N GLY A 1118 45.16 29.99 -17.48
CA GLY A 1118 46.30 30.62 -18.16
C GLY A 1118 46.43 32.10 -17.82
N SER A 1119 45.32 32.84 -17.70
CA SER A 1119 45.35 34.25 -17.28
C SER A 1119 45.92 34.44 -15.87
N PHE A 1120 45.59 33.55 -14.93
CA PHE A 1120 46.11 33.60 -13.56
C PHE A 1120 47.60 33.24 -13.47
N VAL A 1121 48.08 32.37 -14.37
CA VAL A 1121 49.49 32.00 -14.44
C VAL A 1121 50.31 33.11 -15.11
N GLU A 1122 49.94 33.49 -16.33
CA GLU A 1122 50.73 34.40 -17.16
C GLU A 1122 50.68 35.86 -16.68
N ALA A 1123 49.49 36.35 -16.30
CA ALA A 1123 49.31 37.72 -15.85
C ALA A 1123 49.28 37.85 -14.32
N GLY A 1124 48.80 36.82 -13.60
CA GLY A 1124 48.73 36.81 -12.13
C GLY A 1124 49.98 36.27 -11.43
N GLY A 1125 50.91 35.63 -12.16
CA GLY A 1125 52.13 35.06 -11.60
C GLY A 1125 51.91 33.86 -10.66
N LEU A 1126 50.72 33.24 -10.68
CA LEU A 1126 50.42 32.05 -9.89
C LEU A 1126 51.06 30.80 -10.50
N SER A 1127 51.36 29.80 -9.66
CA SER A 1127 51.67 28.46 -10.16
C SER A 1127 50.41 27.80 -10.75
N GLU A 1128 50.58 26.84 -11.66
CA GLU A 1128 49.45 26.14 -12.30
C GLU A 1128 48.50 25.47 -11.29
N ALA A 1129 49.06 24.90 -10.21
CA ALA A 1129 48.29 24.34 -9.10
C ALA A 1129 47.50 25.42 -8.34
N ALA A 1130 48.12 26.57 -8.04
CA ALA A 1130 47.46 27.67 -7.34
C ALA A 1130 46.38 28.34 -8.22
N ALA A 1131 46.61 28.48 -9.52
CA ALA A 1131 45.65 28.99 -10.48
C ALA A 1131 44.41 28.07 -10.59
N THR A 1132 44.62 26.76 -10.62
CA THR A 1132 43.52 25.78 -10.61
C THR A 1132 42.72 25.83 -9.31
N MET A 1133 43.37 25.95 -8.16
CA MET A 1133 42.70 26.15 -6.87
C MET A 1133 41.92 27.46 -6.81
N THR A 1134 42.44 28.53 -7.42
CA THR A 1134 41.75 29.82 -7.48
C THR A 1134 40.47 29.73 -8.30
N LEU A 1135 40.51 29.05 -9.45
CA LEU A 1135 39.30 28.79 -10.24
C LEU A 1135 38.29 27.90 -9.48
N GLN A 1136 38.78 26.89 -8.75
CA GLN A 1136 37.91 26.07 -7.91
C GLN A 1136 37.23 26.90 -6.82
N LYS A 1137 37.99 27.81 -6.17
CA LYS A 1137 37.42 28.75 -5.21
C LYS A 1137 36.37 29.67 -5.84
N LEU A 1138 36.58 30.16 -7.07
CA LEU A 1138 35.57 30.94 -7.79
C LEU A 1138 34.29 30.12 -8.07
N LYS A 1139 34.41 28.81 -8.28
CA LYS A 1139 33.26 27.92 -8.43
C LYS A 1139 32.53 27.74 -7.09
N ASP A 1140 33.28 27.54 -6.01
CA ASP A 1140 32.73 27.37 -4.65
C ASP A 1140 32.06 28.68 -4.15
N ASP A 1141 32.61 29.83 -4.53
CA ASP A 1141 32.06 31.17 -4.24
C ASP A 1141 30.89 31.56 -5.19
N GLU A 1142 30.41 30.66 -6.06
CA GLU A 1142 29.37 30.91 -7.07
C GLU A 1142 29.68 32.08 -8.04
N ARG A 1143 30.97 32.33 -8.26
CA ARG A 1143 31.49 33.38 -9.17
C ARG A 1143 31.91 32.84 -10.54
N TYR A 1144 31.94 31.52 -10.71
CA TYR A 1144 32.21 30.84 -11.98
C TYR A 1144 31.03 29.94 -12.35
N ILE A 1145 30.10 30.48 -13.17
CA ILE A 1145 28.80 29.87 -13.47
C ILE A 1145 28.77 29.40 -14.92
N LEU A 1146 28.46 28.12 -15.13
CA LEU A 1146 28.38 27.50 -16.46
C LEU A 1146 27.00 26.90 -16.67
N GLU A 1147 26.31 27.32 -17.74
CA GLU A 1147 25.08 26.70 -18.23
C GLU A 1147 25.32 26.19 -19.66
N VAL A 1148 25.90 24.98 -19.74
CA VAL A 1148 26.25 24.35 -21.00
C VAL A 1148 25.30 23.20 -21.35
N TYR A 1149 24.97 23.08 -22.63
CA TYR A 1149 24.03 22.09 -23.16
C TYR A 1149 24.60 21.20 -24.28
#